data_AF-A0A1B1YCY5-F1
#
_entry.id   AF-A0A1B1YCY5-F1
#
_cell.length_a   1.000
_cell.length_b   1.000
_cell.length_c   1.000
_cell.angle_alpha   90.00
_cell.angle_beta   90.00
_cell.angle_gamma   90.00
#
_symmetry.space_group_name_H-M   'P 1'
#
loop_
_entity.id
_entity.type
_entity.pdbx_description
1 polymer ?
#
loop_
_entity_poly.entity_id
_entity_poly.type
_entity_poly.pdbx_seq_one_letter_code
_entity_poly.pdbx_strand_id
1 'polypeptide(L)'
;MKKMEKMRGILKNKTGNTIPTVLMVMLVVMLVGGAVAYSTVRLFNIVRSEEHNQMAYIAAESALERTISNLDQYLPSEDFAAKRGIVFTGEEQFINDIIERLNAGDSEVINSYSIPVYADPSMNEASVRVSYSWYGGEFERIGNKLKFPLEITAEAQMENGMFRSYGRKVVAVKEYEVWLYKPFVLNGAVYTLGDLVAKGDGVSTINGDVYVFGTGLDKPNRMEQYYMGGICAVENAILHIQKGSAFTNNLLRVGTFDETAGQQCAIVVDYDVVAEGIQAFGYDDSIVIIRDAYTFDDIEMNGANSYIAINGNYFGLSYGDGYFHDTSSAVLNIAPMYSGGFNNDFIRSRIVINGYAFVNGSTFVMEVERGRTMYQLEDVALAWRGNRPVYLSGGFDNTAEYIEDLKKNGGNGFSVILGDVGWTQNRNLTANWETWTNWIQEIRSRVTPWSNNIHVPSKITGLCHKAIAANNRIYFAGNDIEIPASVVCRIGDTVEGLEPGLLNRFIHYDWDEYSDMFSGMPKGLEILMSYLKGQVQVFARKDYPASQDSEVSYKFTPGMHEPWNLGATTEFLRIRDALDEIDANRWESVIKFEGGNNEPVDLVQYIEDNYSDTSKYYLIINLNPEKELIISRDTVNGIIFTMGKVTVENGATLNGAIIAAGRGYDPRNKVGGSAAEFDSYGNPRLPRIVGNTNVENFRNWDYAAVVLNSGNVIFPGREELFDRFTEEVDGIKFSDILRGIL
;
A
#
# COMPACT_ATOMS: atom_id res chain seq x y z
N MET A 1 27.23 -25.28 95.98
CA MET A 1 28.63 -24.91 96.30
C MET A 1 29.59 -26.09 96.46
N LYS A 2 29.29 -27.16 97.21
CA LYS A 2 30.20 -28.33 97.38
C LYS A 2 30.58 -29.13 96.11
N LYS A 3 29.85 -28.98 94.99
CA LYS A 3 30.17 -29.67 93.71
C LYS A 3 31.21 -28.92 92.84
N MET A 4 31.27 -27.59 92.94
CA MET A 4 32.23 -26.76 92.20
C MET A 4 33.64 -26.77 92.83
N GLU A 5 33.73 -26.90 94.15
CA GLU A 5 35.03 -27.06 94.82
C GLU A 5 35.72 -28.38 94.49
N LYS A 6 34.95 -29.44 94.21
CA LYS A 6 35.49 -30.74 93.79
C LYS A 6 36.13 -30.69 92.40
N MET A 7 35.59 -29.89 91.47
CA MET A 7 36.21 -29.65 90.16
C MET A 7 37.47 -28.80 90.24
N ARG A 8 37.51 -27.81 91.16
CA ARG A 8 38.68 -26.95 91.38
C ARG A 8 39.88 -27.71 91.94
N GLY A 9 39.64 -28.76 92.72
CA GLY A 9 40.69 -29.64 93.27
C GLY A 9 41.34 -30.55 92.22
N ILE A 10 40.58 -31.01 91.22
CA ILE A 10 41.10 -31.88 90.16
C ILE A 10 42.06 -31.12 89.26
N LEU A 11 41.79 -29.83 88.97
CA LEU A 11 42.59 -28.99 88.06
C LEU A 11 43.98 -28.55 88.60
N LYS A 12 44.34 -28.84 89.86
CA LYS A 12 45.64 -28.45 90.45
C LYS A 12 46.73 -29.54 90.44
N ASN A 13 46.42 -30.77 90.01
CA ASN A 13 47.40 -31.85 90.01
C ASN A 13 48.13 -31.97 88.66
N LYS A 14 49.42 -31.60 88.63
CA LYS A 14 50.23 -31.39 87.42
C LYS A 14 50.72 -32.67 86.72
N THR A 15 50.33 -33.86 87.17
CA THR A 15 50.84 -35.15 86.64
C THR A 15 49.77 -36.12 86.13
N GLY A 16 48.50 -35.72 86.05
CA GLY A 16 47.41 -36.58 85.55
C GLY A 16 46.29 -35.90 84.77
N ASN A 17 46.32 -34.56 84.63
CA ASN A 17 45.28 -33.79 83.93
C ASN A 17 45.47 -33.67 82.42
N THR A 18 46.60 -34.10 81.87
CA THR A 18 46.92 -33.87 80.46
C THR A 18 45.95 -34.65 79.56
N ILE A 19 45.67 -35.92 79.86
CA ILE A 19 44.80 -36.77 79.02
C ILE A 19 43.33 -36.30 79.03
N PRO A 20 42.66 -36.06 80.19
CA PRO A 20 41.27 -35.59 80.18
C PRO A 20 41.12 -34.20 79.55
N THR A 21 42.10 -33.31 79.76
CA THR A 21 42.08 -31.97 79.16
C THR A 21 42.32 -32.04 77.65
N VAL A 22 43.24 -32.88 77.18
CA VAL A 22 43.47 -33.12 75.74
C VAL A 22 42.26 -33.77 75.08
N LEU A 23 41.62 -34.76 75.73
CA LEU A 23 40.39 -35.38 75.23
C LEU A 23 39.21 -34.39 75.18
N MET A 24 39.07 -33.53 76.19
CA MET A 24 38.04 -32.48 76.21
C MET A 24 38.31 -31.43 75.13
N VAL A 25 39.57 -31.02 74.93
CA VAL A 25 39.97 -30.12 73.85
C VAL A 25 39.75 -30.77 72.49
N MET A 26 40.10 -32.04 72.30
CA MET A 26 39.81 -32.80 71.07
C MET A 26 38.31 -32.93 70.81
N LEU A 27 37.50 -33.19 71.84
CA LEU A 27 36.04 -33.28 71.72
C LEU A 27 35.45 -31.92 71.33
N VAL A 28 35.89 -30.84 71.97
CA VAL A 28 35.46 -29.46 71.63
C VAL A 28 35.92 -29.10 70.22
N VAL A 29 37.15 -29.44 69.81
CA VAL A 29 37.65 -29.20 68.45
C VAL A 29 36.89 -30.06 67.42
N MET A 30 36.52 -31.30 67.73
CA MET A 30 35.70 -32.12 66.84
C MET A 30 34.27 -31.58 66.72
N LEU A 31 33.65 -31.14 67.81
CA LEU A 31 32.31 -30.55 67.79
C LEU A 31 32.29 -29.20 67.06
N VAL A 32 33.24 -28.32 67.36
CA VAL A 32 33.39 -27.00 66.70
C VAL A 32 33.81 -27.19 65.25
N GLY A 33 34.77 -28.06 64.97
CA GLY A 33 35.23 -28.38 63.61
C GLY A 33 34.13 -29.02 62.77
N GLY A 34 33.34 -29.93 63.33
CA GLY A 34 32.17 -30.51 62.68
C GLY A 34 31.07 -29.47 62.41
N ALA A 35 30.77 -28.59 63.36
CA ALA A 35 29.81 -27.50 63.17
C ALA A 35 30.25 -26.47 62.13
N VAL A 36 31.53 -26.11 62.11
CA VAL A 36 32.11 -25.22 61.09
C VAL A 36 32.08 -25.89 59.72
N ALA A 37 32.56 -27.14 59.59
CA ALA A 37 32.53 -27.87 58.33
C ALA A 37 31.10 -28.01 57.78
N TYR A 38 30.13 -28.34 58.64
CA TYR A 38 28.72 -28.42 58.27
C TYR A 38 28.16 -27.07 57.80
N SER A 39 28.48 -25.99 58.51
CA SER A 39 28.03 -24.65 58.15
C SER A 39 28.65 -24.19 56.83
N THR A 40 29.94 -24.46 56.61
CA THR A 40 30.64 -24.16 55.35
C THR A 40 30.05 -24.95 54.18
N VAL A 41 29.73 -26.24 54.35
CA VAL A 41 29.07 -27.03 53.29
C VAL A 41 27.67 -26.51 52.99
N ARG A 42 26.88 -26.11 54.01
CA ARG A 42 25.58 -25.46 53.79
C ARG A 42 25.70 -24.13 53.06
N LEU A 43 26.61 -23.25 53.49
CA LEU A 43 26.88 -21.97 52.83
C LEU A 43 27.33 -22.16 51.38
N PHE A 44 28.23 -23.12 51.14
CA PHE A 44 28.68 -23.48 49.79
C PHE A 44 27.52 -23.94 48.91
N ASN A 45 26.66 -24.84 49.41
CA ASN A 45 25.49 -25.30 48.67
C ASN A 45 24.48 -24.17 48.37
N ILE A 46 24.27 -23.25 49.33
CA ILE A 46 23.39 -22.08 49.12
C ILE A 46 23.96 -21.18 48.03
N VAL A 47 25.24 -20.80 48.12
CA VAL A 47 25.89 -19.92 47.14
C VAL A 47 25.90 -20.55 45.75
N ARG A 48 26.25 -21.84 45.64
CA ARG A 48 26.24 -22.56 44.36
C ARG A 48 24.84 -22.72 43.79
N SER A 49 23.83 -22.97 44.63
CA SER A 49 22.43 -23.03 44.17
C SER A 49 21.93 -21.68 43.68
N GLU A 50 22.34 -20.59 44.31
CA GLU A 50 21.96 -19.24 43.90
C GLU A 50 22.65 -18.82 42.60
N GLU A 51 23.95 -19.10 42.46
CA GLU A 51 24.70 -18.94 41.21
C GLU A 51 24.02 -19.75 40.09
N HIS A 52 23.61 -21.00 40.35
CA HIS A 52 22.92 -21.84 39.38
C HIS A 52 21.51 -21.31 39.01
N ASN A 53 20.82 -20.61 39.91
CA ASN A 53 19.57 -19.91 39.59
C ASN A 53 19.83 -18.70 38.70
N GLN A 54 20.84 -17.90 39.02
CA GLN A 54 21.22 -16.71 38.25
C GLN A 54 21.63 -17.09 36.82
N MET A 55 22.39 -18.17 36.65
CA MET A 55 22.76 -18.67 35.31
C MET A 55 21.52 -19.09 34.49
N ALA A 56 20.52 -19.70 35.11
CA ALA A 56 19.26 -20.02 34.43
C ALA A 56 18.48 -18.75 34.03
N TYR A 57 18.51 -17.68 34.84
CA TYR A 57 17.96 -16.37 34.44
C TYR A 57 18.72 -15.76 33.26
N ILE A 58 20.05 -15.78 33.27
CA ILE A 58 20.88 -15.29 32.16
C ILE A 58 20.59 -16.08 30.87
N ALA A 59 20.39 -17.40 30.97
CA ALA A 59 19.99 -18.20 29.82
C ALA A 59 18.63 -17.78 29.26
N ALA A 60 17.64 -17.55 30.13
CA ALA A 60 16.32 -17.07 29.74
C ALA A 60 16.40 -15.68 29.08
N GLU A 61 17.19 -14.75 29.64
CA GLU A 61 17.44 -13.43 29.05
C GLU A 61 18.10 -13.53 27.67
N SER A 62 19.13 -14.37 27.52
CA SER A 62 19.81 -14.56 26.24
C SER A 62 18.89 -15.16 25.17
N ALA A 63 18.05 -16.14 25.54
CA ALA A 63 17.05 -16.69 24.64
C ALA A 63 15.98 -15.65 24.26
N LEU A 64 15.56 -14.81 25.22
CA LEU A 64 14.60 -13.73 24.99
C LEU A 64 15.14 -12.71 23.99
N GLU A 65 16.38 -12.26 24.14
CA GLU A 65 17.03 -11.33 23.19
C GLU A 65 17.14 -11.94 21.78
N ARG A 66 17.56 -13.20 21.68
CA ARG A 66 17.62 -13.93 20.40
C ARG A 66 16.24 -14.06 19.77
N THR A 67 15.21 -14.30 20.57
CA THR A 67 13.83 -14.40 20.11
C THR A 67 13.33 -13.05 19.59
N ILE A 68 13.53 -11.96 20.34
CA ILE A 68 13.12 -10.62 19.90
C ILE A 68 13.82 -10.27 18.60
N SER A 69 15.14 -10.53 18.48
CA SER A 69 15.86 -10.31 17.22
C SER A 69 15.33 -11.15 16.06
N ASN A 70 14.88 -12.38 16.32
CA ASN A 70 14.29 -13.27 15.33
C ASN A 70 12.90 -12.76 14.89
N LEU A 71 12.05 -12.38 15.84
CA LEU A 71 10.74 -11.81 15.55
C LEU A 71 10.85 -10.47 14.81
N ASP A 72 11.79 -9.62 15.17
CA ASP A 72 12.02 -8.34 14.49
C ASP A 72 12.39 -8.52 13.00
N GLN A 73 12.99 -9.66 12.65
CA GLN A 73 13.32 -10.01 11.28
C GLN A 73 12.11 -10.56 10.50
N TYR A 74 11.32 -11.45 11.11
CA TYR A 74 10.30 -12.23 10.40
C TYR A 74 8.87 -11.74 10.59
N LEU A 75 8.49 -11.29 11.78
CA LEU A 75 7.10 -10.96 12.09
C LEU A 75 6.59 -9.73 11.33
N PRO A 76 7.40 -8.67 11.10
CA PRO A 76 7.05 -7.57 10.20
C PRO A 76 7.13 -7.91 8.71
N SER A 77 7.61 -9.10 8.33
CA SER A 77 7.65 -9.51 6.93
C SER A 77 6.23 -9.71 6.43
N GLU A 78 5.96 -9.28 5.22
CA GLU A 78 4.60 -9.25 4.69
C GLU A 78 4.08 -10.61 4.26
N ASP A 79 5.00 -11.47 3.85
CA ASP A 79 4.72 -12.86 3.53
C ASP A 79 4.60 -13.72 4.81
N PHE A 80 4.80 -13.17 6.01
CA PHE A 80 4.77 -13.91 7.26
C PHE A 80 3.46 -14.69 7.43
N ALA A 81 2.32 -14.00 7.29
CA ALA A 81 1.00 -14.56 7.45
C ALA A 81 0.67 -15.55 6.31
N ALA A 82 0.96 -15.16 5.05
CA ALA A 82 0.72 -15.99 3.87
C ALA A 82 1.48 -17.32 3.92
N LYS A 83 2.78 -17.31 4.26
CA LYS A 83 3.63 -18.51 4.42
C LYS A 83 3.13 -19.48 5.50
N ARG A 84 2.39 -18.97 6.47
CA ARG A 84 1.85 -19.75 7.60
C ARG A 84 0.37 -20.05 7.45
N GLY A 85 -0.24 -19.67 6.33
CA GLY A 85 -1.67 -19.86 6.06
C GLY A 85 -2.57 -19.17 7.08
N ILE A 86 -2.14 -18.02 7.59
CA ILE A 86 -2.92 -17.19 8.51
C ILE A 86 -3.75 -16.23 7.66
N VAL A 87 -5.04 -16.53 7.53
CA VAL A 87 -5.99 -15.72 6.76
C VAL A 87 -6.69 -14.74 7.70
N PHE A 88 -6.75 -13.47 7.31
CA PHE A 88 -7.46 -12.44 8.05
C PHE A 88 -8.98 -12.57 7.85
N THR A 89 -9.70 -12.85 8.93
CA THR A 89 -11.18 -12.79 8.97
C THR A 89 -11.72 -11.88 10.08
N GLY A 90 -10.85 -11.46 11.00
CA GLY A 90 -11.11 -10.49 12.05
C GLY A 90 -9.86 -10.28 12.91
N GLU A 91 -9.78 -9.16 13.60
CA GLU A 91 -8.57 -8.72 14.32
C GLU A 91 -8.18 -9.69 15.43
N GLU A 92 -9.13 -10.11 16.29
CA GLU A 92 -8.84 -11.05 17.37
C GLU A 92 -8.44 -12.45 16.86
N GLN A 93 -9.13 -12.96 15.83
CA GLN A 93 -8.79 -14.25 15.23
C GLN A 93 -7.38 -14.22 14.65
N PHE A 94 -7.05 -13.17 13.90
CA PHE A 94 -5.74 -13.05 13.27
C PHE A 94 -4.60 -13.03 14.30
N ILE A 95 -4.76 -12.29 15.39
CA ILE A 95 -3.77 -12.24 16.49
C ILE A 95 -3.61 -13.62 17.15
N ASN A 96 -4.73 -14.29 17.44
CA ASN A 96 -4.70 -15.62 18.05
C ASN A 96 -4.02 -16.66 17.16
N ASP A 97 -4.30 -16.64 15.86
CA ASP A 97 -3.67 -17.54 14.90
C ASP A 97 -2.15 -17.28 14.78
N ILE A 98 -1.72 -16.00 14.78
CA ILE A 98 -0.29 -15.67 14.86
C ILE A 98 0.34 -16.30 16.10
N ILE A 99 -0.26 -16.11 17.28
CA ILE A 99 0.25 -16.64 18.54
C ILE A 99 0.31 -18.17 18.52
N GLU A 100 -0.70 -18.83 17.95
CA GLU A 100 -0.69 -20.28 17.76
C GLU A 100 0.52 -20.71 16.92
N ARG A 101 0.77 -20.04 15.78
CA ARG A 101 1.90 -20.37 14.90
C ARG A 101 3.25 -20.09 15.55
N LEU A 102 3.39 -18.99 16.28
CA LEU A 102 4.62 -18.69 17.01
C LEU A 102 4.91 -19.76 18.09
N ASN A 103 3.89 -20.22 18.80
CA ASN A 103 4.02 -21.27 19.82
C ASN A 103 4.28 -22.66 19.21
N ALA A 104 3.78 -22.95 18.01
CA ALA A 104 4.13 -24.16 17.28
C ALA A 104 5.61 -24.15 16.85
N GLY A 105 6.10 -22.98 16.43
CA GLY A 105 7.46 -22.79 15.92
C GLY A 105 7.65 -23.36 14.51
N ASP A 106 8.70 -22.90 13.83
CA ASP A 106 9.11 -23.38 12.51
C ASP A 106 10.61 -23.10 12.26
N SER A 107 11.10 -23.27 11.04
CA SER A 107 12.52 -23.04 10.74
C SER A 107 12.95 -21.57 10.81
N GLU A 108 12.01 -20.63 10.69
CA GLU A 108 12.24 -19.19 10.83
C GLU A 108 11.92 -18.73 12.26
N VAL A 109 10.89 -19.27 12.92
CA VAL A 109 10.48 -18.94 14.30
C VAL A 109 10.98 -19.98 15.29
N ILE A 110 12.08 -19.65 15.98
CA ILE A 110 12.71 -20.54 16.97
C ILE A 110 12.10 -20.30 18.35
N ASN A 111 11.49 -21.34 18.94
CA ASN A 111 10.86 -21.27 20.26
C ASN A 111 11.58 -22.11 21.33
N SER A 112 12.73 -22.70 20.99
CA SER A 112 13.50 -23.57 21.88
C SER A 112 14.99 -23.35 21.67
N TYR A 113 15.73 -23.14 22.76
CA TYR A 113 17.16 -22.84 22.74
C TYR A 113 17.93 -23.74 23.71
N SER A 114 19.17 -24.04 23.34
CA SER A 114 20.18 -24.54 24.28
C SER A 114 21.23 -23.46 24.48
N ILE A 115 21.39 -22.98 25.71
CA ILE A 115 22.26 -21.85 26.03
C ILE A 115 23.43 -22.34 26.91
N PRO A 116 24.69 -22.23 26.44
CA PRO A 116 25.85 -22.49 27.27
C PRO A 116 26.03 -21.33 28.26
N VAL A 117 25.90 -21.62 29.55
CA VAL A 117 26.06 -20.63 30.64
C VAL A 117 27.37 -20.77 31.41
N TYR A 118 28.13 -21.84 31.15
CA TYR A 118 29.45 -22.07 31.70
C TYR A 118 30.51 -21.91 30.61
N ALA A 119 31.68 -21.37 30.98
CA ALA A 119 32.83 -21.24 30.07
C ALA A 119 33.48 -22.60 29.72
N ASP A 120 33.20 -23.64 30.51
CA ASP A 120 33.67 -25.00 30.27
C ASP A 120 32.63 -25.76 29.43
N PRO A 121 32.96 -26.20 28.19
CA PRO A 121 32.05 -26.94 27.32
C PRO A 121 31.61 -28.30 27.86
N SER A 122 32.27 -28.81 28.91
CA SER A 122 31.93 -30.08 29.57
C SER A 122 30.85 -29.96 30.65
N MET A 123 30.41 -28.73 30.97
CA MET A 123 29.29 -28.49 31.89
C MET A 123 27.96 -28.31 31.15
N ASN A 124 26.86 -28.67 31.82
CA ASN A 124 25.52 -28.71 31.22
C ASN A 124 25.04 -27.35 30.71
N GLU A 125 24.37 -27.37 29.56
CA GLU A 125 23.66 -26.23 28.97
C GLU A 125 22.29 -26.02 29.64
N ALA A 126 21.78 -24.79 29.58
CA ALA A 126 20.40 -24.50 29.99
C ALA A 126 19.46 -24.69 28.80
N SER A 127 18.42 -25.51 28.96
CA SER A 127 17.34 -25.63 28.00
C SER A 127 16.34 -24.52 28.25
N VAL A 128 16.03 -23.73 27.23
CA VAL A 128 15.08 -22.61 27.33
C VAL A 128 13.96 -22.84 26.34
N ARG A 129 12.71 -22.78 26.82
CA ARG A 129 11.51 -22.80 25.99
C ARG A 129 10.88 -21.42 26.00
N VAL A 130 10.50 -20.94 24.83
CA VAL A 130 9.82 -19.66 24.64
C VAL A 130 8.36 -19.90 24.31
N SER A 131 7.49 -19.06 24.85
CA SER A 131 6.06 -19.07 24.62
C SER A 131 5.54 -17.65 24.44
N TYR A 132 4.46 -17.53 23.67
CA TYR A 132 3.91 -16.26 23.24
C TYR A 132 2.46 -16.13 23.69
N SER A 133 2.03 -14.92 24.06
CA SER A 133 0.63 -14.61 24.34
C SER A 133 0.28 -13.16 23.99
N TRP A 134 -1.01 -12.86 23.82
CA TRP A 134 -1.48 -11.51 23.54
C TRP A 134 -1.58 -10.72 24.84
N TYR A 135 -0.84 -9.62 24.93
CA TYR A 135 -0.85 -8.79 26.12
C TYR A 135 -2.03 -7.81 26.10
N GLY A 136 -2.83 -7.75 27.16
CA GLY A 136 -3.83 -6.70 27.38
C GLY A 136 -5.08 -6.72 26.48
N GLY A 137 -5.10 -7.46 25.37
CA GLY A 137 -6.25 -7.51 24.46
C GLY A 137 -6.43 -6.24 23.60
N GLU A 138 -5.41 -5.38 23.56
CA GLU A 138 -5.44 -4.15 22.77
C GLU A 138 -4.86 -4.37 21.37
N PHE A 139 -5.43 -3.70 20.36
CA PHE A 139 -4.93 -3.70 18.99
C PHE A 139 -5.31 -2.40 18.28
N GLU A 140 -4.57 -2.08 17.22
CA GLU A 140 -4.84 -0.95 16.32
C GLU A 140 -4.73 -1.43 14.87
N ARG A 141 -5.76 -1.19 14.05
CA ARG A 141 -5.75 -1.48 12.62
C ARG A 141 -5.26 -0.26 11.84
N ILE A 142 -4.16 -0.44 11.10
CA ILE A 142 -3.52 0.60 10.31
C ILE A 142 -3.47 0.11 8.85
N GLY A 143 -4.57 0.34 8.12
CA GLY A 143 -4.72 -0.13 6.75
C GLY A 143 -4.65 -1.66 6.65
N ASN A 144 -3.64 -2.14 5.93
CA ASN A 144 -3.34 -3.57 5.74
C ASN A 144 -2.40 -4.16 6.80
N LYS A 145 -2.26 -3.51 7.95
CA LYS A 145 -1.49 -4.01 9.09
C LYS A 145 -2.32 -4.01 10.36
N LEU A 146 -1.98 -4.93 11.25
CA LEU A 146 -2.50 -4.98 12.60
C LEU A 146 -1.36 -4.80 13.59
N LYS A 147 -1.51 -3.83 14.48
CA LYS A 147 -0.55 -3.48 15.52
C LYS A 147 -1.06 -3.99 16.86
N PHE A 148 -0.26 -4.79 17.56
CA PHE A 148 -0.65 -5.37 18.85
C PHE A 148 0.57 -5.70 19.74
N PRO A 149 0.42 -5.65 21.07
CA PRO A 149 1.48 -6.02 22.01
C PRO A 149 1.56 -7.55 22.22
N LEU A 150 2.73 -8.11 21.94
CA LEU A 150 3.05 -9.52 22.12
C LEU A 150 3.85 -9.72 23.42
N GLU A 151 3.36 -10.57 24.31
CA GLU A 151 4.11 -11.04 25.48
C GLU A 151 4.95 -12.27 25.09
N ILE A 152 6.24 -12.21 25.38
CA ILE A 152 7.24 -13.25 25.11
C ILE A 152 7.78 -13.74 26.45
N THR A 153 7.50 -14.99 26.78
CA THR A 153 7.97 -15.63 28.02
C THR A 153 9.01 -16.69 27.71
N ALA A 154 10.24 -16.51 28.21
CA ALA A 154 11.32 -17.49 28.15
C ALA A 154 11.45 -18.22 29.49
N GLU A 155 11.30 -19.55 29.48
CA GLU A 155 11.43 -20.41 30.65
C GLU A 155 12.67 -21.29 30.53
N ALA A 156 13.65 -21.06 31.42
CA ALA A 156 14.89 -21.83 31.49
C ALA A 156 14.83 -22.96 32.51
N GLN A 157 15.42 -24.09 32.13
CA GLN A 157 15.63 -25.27 32.95
C GLN A 157 17.08 -25.74 32.83
N MET A 158 17.72 -26.01 33.96
CA MET A 158 19.12 -26.43 34.03
C MET A 158 19.32 -27.39 35.20
N GLU A 159 20.12 -28.42 34.97
CA GLU A 159 20.56 -29.36 36.00
C GLU A 159 22.09 -29.50 35.95
N ASN A 160 22.77 -29.54 37.09
CA ASN A 160 24.17 -29.93 37.18
C ASN A 160 24.43 -30.68 38.50
N GLY A 161 24.51 -32.02 38.41
CA GLY A 161 24.68 -32.90 39.58
C GLY A 161 23.52 -32.76 40.58
N MET A 162 23.81 -32.21 41.76
CA MET A 162 22.82 -31.98 42.82
C MET A 162 22.11 -30.61 42.75
N PHE A 163 22.56 -29.71 41.87
CA PHE A 163 21.97 -28.40 41.67
C PHE A 163 20.95 -28.45 40.52
N ARG A 164 19.76 -27.92 40.75
CA ARG A 164 18.64 -27.94 39.80
C ARG A 164 17.92 -26.61 39.84
N SER A 165 17.75 -26.00 38.68
CA SER A 165 17.01 -24.76 38.48
C SER A 165 15.93 -25.02 37.44
N TYR A 166 14.66 -25.06 37.85
CA TYR A 166 13.53 -25.26 36.93
C TYR A 166 12.60 -24.05 36.95
N GLY A 167 11.96 -23.78 35.82
CA GLY A 167 10.89 -22.80 35.72
C GLY A 167 11.34 -21.36 35.94
N ARG A 168 12.60 -21.02 35.64
CA ARG A 168 13.09 -19.64 35.75
C ARG A 168 12.60 -18.85 34.54
N LYS A 169 11.74 -17.87 34.79
CA LYS A 169 11.03 -17.12 33.74
C LYS A 169 11.54 -15.70 33.62
N VAL A 170 11.67 -15.24 32.39
CA VAL A 170 11.83 -13.84 32.03
C VAL A 170 10.76 -13.51 31.00
N VAL A 171 10.18 -12.32 31.12
CA VAL A 171 9.06 -11.87 30.29
C VAL A 171 9.41 -10.52 29.69
N ALA A 172 9.13 -10.35 28.40
CA ALA A 172 9.10 -9.05 27.74
C ALA A 172 7.76 -8.86 27.02
N VAL A 173 7.34 -7.61 26.90
CA VAL A 173 6.20 -7.22 26.06
C VAL A 173 6.73 -6.25 25.01
N LYS A 174 6.46 -6.54 23.74
CA LYS A 174 6.83 -5.67 22.62
C LYS A 174 5.67 -5.58 21.64
N GLU A 175 5.46 -4.37 21.13
CA GLU A 175 4.47 -4.12 20.09
C GLU A 175 5.02 -4.49 18.72
N TYR A 176 4.22 -5.21 17.93
CA TYR A 176 4.54 -5.62 16.57
C TYR A 176 3.45 -5.15 15.61
N GLU A 177 3.87 -4.77 14.40
CA GLU A 177 2.99 -4.55 13.26
C GLU A 177 3.11 -5.75 12.32
N VAL A 178 1.99 -6.41 12.05
CA VAL A 178 1.95 -7.58 11.16
C VAL A 178 1.04 -7.29 9.99
N TRP A 179 1.51 -7.62 8.78
CA TRP A 179 0.71 -7.49 7.57
C TRP A 179 -0.44 -8.47 7.55
N LEU A 180 -1.62 -7.97 7.16
CA LEU A 180 -2.80 -8.78 6.96
C LEU A 180 -2.65 -9.56 5.64
N TYR A 181 -2.85 -10.87 5.70
CA TYR A 181 -3.02 -11.67 4.50
C TYR A 181 -4.51 -11.96 4.30
N LYS A 182 -5.06 -11.48 3.18
CA LYS A 182 -6.42 -11.77 2.73
C LYS A 182 -6.34 -12.29 1.29
N PRO A 183 -6.79 -13.53 1.01
CA PRO A 183 -6.88 -14.02 -0.36
C PRO A 183 -7.70 -13.07 -1.24
N PHE A 184 -7.33 -13.00 -2.51
CA PHE A 184 -8.03 -12.21 -3.51
C PHE A 184 -9.53 -12.52 -3.55
N VAL A 185 -10.32 -11.45 -3.70
CA VAL A 185 -11.77 -11.49 -3.87
C VAL A 185 -12.12 -10.59 -5.05
N LEU A 186 -12.74 -11.16 -6.08
CA LEU A 186 -13.21 -10.48 -7.29
C LEU A 186 -14.38 -9.56 -6.95
N ASN A 187 -14.10 -8.29 -6.70
CA ASN A 187 -15.09 -7.25 -6.40
C ASN A 187 -15.19 -6.16 -7.47
N GLY A 188 -14.26 -6.13 -8.42
CA GLY A 188 -14.22 -5.21 -9.54
C GLY A 188 -14.43 -5.88 -10.89
N ALA A 189 -14.69 -5.05 -11.90
CA ALA A 189 -14.84 -5.45 -13.29
C ALA A 189 -13.49 -5.74 -13.96
N VAL A 190 -12.45 -4.99 -13.59
CA VAL A 190 -11.12 -5.10 -14.21
C VAL A 190 -10.04 -5.05 -13.14
N TYR A 191 -9.15 -6.04 -13.17
CA TYR A 191 -7.90 -6.06 -12.42
C TYR A 191 -6.73 -6.25 -13.39
N THR A 192 -5.74 -5.36 -13.33
CA THR A 192 -4.56 -5.48 -14.20
C THR A 192 -3.24 -5.11 -13.54
N LEU A 193 -2.18 -5.86 -13.88
CA LEU A 193 -0.80 -5.48 -13.60
C LEU A 193 -0.25 -4.47 -14.64
N GLY A 194 -0.61 -4.65 -15.91
CA GLY A 194 -0.36 -3.69 -17.00
C GLY A 194 -1.29 -2.48 -16.98
N ASP A 195 -1.15 -1.63 -18.00
CA ASP A 195 -2.02 -0.46 -18.17
C ASP A 195 -3.43 -0.86 -18.65
N LEU A 196 -4.42 -0.05 -18.27
CA LEU A 196 -5.76 -0.03 -18.87
C LEU A 196 -5.81 1.16 -19.82
N VAL A 197 -6.01 0.92 -21.11
CA VAL A 197 -5.97 1.97 -22.13
C VAL A 197 -7.25 2.00 -22.94
N ALA A 198 -7.99 3.10 -22.87
CA ALA A 198 -9.01 3.45 -23.84
C ALA A 198 -8.38 4.25 -25.00
N LYS A 199 -8.60 3.81 -26.23
CA LYS A 199 -8.05 4.47 -27.43
C LYS A 199 -9.01 4.38 -28.62
N GLY A 200 -8.66 5.02 -29.72
CA GLY A 200 -9.52 5.11 -30.90
C GLY A 200 -10.57 6.21 -30.78
N ASP A 201 -11.69 6.00 -31.45
CA ASP A 201 -12.82 6.90 -31.46
C ASP A 201 -14.00 6.27 -30.72
N GLY A 202 -14.69 7.03 -29.87
CA GLY A 202 -15.95 6.65 -29.25
C GLY A 202 -15.87 6.36 -27.75
N VAL A 203 -16.95 5.79 -27.21
CA VAL A 203 -17.13 5.58 -25.76
C VAL A 203 -16.88 4.11 -25.42
N SER A 204 -15.96 3.89 -24.48
CA SER A 204 -15.75 2.60 -23.82
C SER A 204 -16.31 2.67 -22.41
N THR A 205 -17.15 1.70 -22.02
CA THR A 205 -17.80 1.70 -20.70
C THR A 205 -17.34 0.51 -19.86
N ILE A 206 -16.89 0.75 -18.64
CA ILE A 206 -16.70 -0.28 -17.62
C ILE A 206 -17.74 -0.05 -16.53
N ASN A 207 -18.65 -1.02 -16.33
CA ASN A 207 -19.57 -1.01 -15.20
C ASN A 207 -18.93 -1.74 -14.02
N GLY A 208 -18.65 -1.04 -12.92
CA GLY A 208 -17.99 -1.57 -11.72
C GLY A 208 -16.58 -1.04 -11.49
N ASP A 209 -15.98 -1.44 -10.36
CA ASP A 209 -14.66 -0.94 -9.93
C ASP A 209 -13.51 -1.44 -10.81
N VAL A 210 -12.47 -0.63 -10.93
CA VAL A 210 -11.29 -0.88 -11.77
C VAL A 210 -10.02 -0.76 -10.94
N TYR A 211 -9.15 -1.76 -11.01
CA TYR A 211 -7.91 -1.87 -10.24
C TYR A 211 -6.70 -2.06 -11.17
N VAL A 212 -5.82 -1.06 -11.24
CA VAL A 212 -4.70 -1.02 -12.19
C VAL A 212 -3.39 -0.71 -11.52
N PHE A 213 -2.45 -1.65 -11.54
CA PHE A 213 -1.08 -1.35 -11.11
C PHE A 213 -0.44 -0.34 -12.06
N GLY A 214 -0.36 -0.67 -13.36
CA GLY A 214 0.10 0.23 -14.42
C GLY A 214 1.62 0.42 -14.50
N THR A 215 2.05 1.14 -15.54
CA THR A 215 3.46 1.42 -15.83
C THR A 215 3.99 2.59 -15.01
N GLY A 216 5.03 2.35 -14.21
CA GLY A 216 5.73 3.39 -13.44
C GLY A 216 7.12 3.72 -13.99
N LEU A 217 7.84 4.60 -13.28
CA LEU A 217 9.25 4.93 -13.58
C LEU A 217 10.21 4.07 -12.74
N ASP A 218 11.41 3.82 -13.27
CA ASP A 218 12.49 3.14 -12.56
C ASP A 218 13.14 3.98 -11.45
N LYS A 219 13.00 5.30 -11.52
CA LYS A 219 13.61 6.25 -10.60
C LYS A 219 12.63 7.34 -10.15
N PRO A 220 12.70 7.77 -8.88
CA PRO A 220 11.78 8.73 -8.26
C PRO A 220 12.01 10.20 -8.61
N ASN A 221 13.09 10.54 -9.32
CA ASN A 221 13.47 11.92 -9.63
C ASN A 221 13.38 12.25 -11.12
N ARG A 222 12.67 11.42 -11.89
CA ARG A 222 12.51 11.62 -13.31
C ARG A 222 11.33 12.56 -13.57
N MET A 223 11.63 13.72 -14.16
CA MET A 223 10.62 14.70 -14.58
C MET A 223 9.81 14.25 -15.82
N GLU A 224 9.94 12.99 -16.24
CA GLU A 224 9.33 12.45 -17.46
C GLU A 224 8.06 11.64 -17.14
N GLN A 225 7.25 12.14 -16.20
CA GLN A 225 6.01 11.48 -15.74
C GLN A 225 5.00 11.27 -16.88
N TYR A 226 5.13 11.97 -18.01
CA TYR A 226 4.39 11.70 -19.25
C TYR A 226 4.68 10.31 -19.87
N TYR A 227 5.67 9.56 -19.35
CA TYR A 227 5.89 8.14 -19.64
C TYR A 227 5.33 7.17 -18.59
N MET A 228 4.57 7.66 -17.60
CA MET A 228 3.82 6.81 -16.68
C MET A 228 2.46 6.45 -17.27
N GLY A 229 2.06 5.19 -17.05
CA GLY A 229 0.75 4.65 -17.39
C GLY A 229 -0.17 4.58 -16.18
N GLY A 230 -1.03 3.56 -16.15
CA GLY A 230 -2.13 3.41 -15.21
C GLY A 230 -3.44 3.27 -15.97
N ILE A 231 -4.42 4.13 -15.65
CA ILE A 231 -5.70 4.21 -16.36
C ILE A 231 -5.62 5.37 -17.34
N CYS A 232 -5.63 5.04 -18.63
CA CYS A 232 -5.33 5.97 -19.70
C CYS A 232 -6.51 6.11 -20.67
N ALA A 233 -6.77 7.32 -21.16
CA ALA A 233 -7.49 7.56 -22.40
C ALA A 233 -6.63 8.41 -23.33
N VAL A 234 -6.63 8.09 -24.62
CA VAL A 234 -5.85 8.79 -25.66
C VAL A 234 -6.63 8.89 -26.97
N GLU A 235 -6.06 9.61 -27.94
CA GLU A 235 -6.67 9.81 -29.26
C GLU A 235 -8.02 10.54 -29.14
N ASN A 236 -9.15 9.92 -29.51
CA ASN A 236 -10.49 10.50 -29.32
C ASN A 236 -11.39 9.65 -28.42
N ALA A 237 -10.80 8.83 -27.56
CA ALA A 237 -11.53 7.89 -26.74
C ALA A 237 -12.14 8.55 -25.51
N ILE A 238 -13.33 8.10 -25.14
CA ILE A 238 -13.97 8.42 -23.86
C ILE A 238 -14.05 7.12 -23.06
N LEU A 239 -13.38 7.08 -21.90
CA LEU A 239 -13.54 6.00 -20.92
C LEU A 239 -14.56 6.42 -19.87
N HIS A 240 -15.64 5.66 -19.72
CA HIS A 240 -16.61 5.83 -18.64
C HIS A 240 -16.52 4.67 -17.65
N ILE A 241 -16.13 4.95 -16.41
CA ILE A 241 -16.20 4.02 -15.29
C ILE A 241 -17.54 4.26 -14.59
N GLN A 242 -18.53 3.47 -14.98
CA GLN A 242 -19.92 3.59 -14.58
C GLN A 242 -20.17 2.84 -13.27
N LYS A 243 -20.86 3.48 -12.32
CA LYS A 243 -21.17 2.91 -10.99
C LYS A 243 -19.97 2.23 -10.34
N GLY A 244 -18.78 2.79 -10.55
CA GLY A 244 -17.51 2.22 -10.13
C GLY A 244 -16.50 3.31 -9.78
N SER A 245 -15.52 2.90 -9.01
CA SER A 245 -14.35 3.69 -8.62
C SER A 245 -13.12 3.23 -9.41
N ALA A 246 -12.17 4.14 -9.59
CA ALA A 246 -10.92 3.90 -10.29
C ALA A 246 -9.77 3.86 -9.29
N PHE A 247 -9.06 2.74 -9.22
CA PHE A 247 -7.90 2.54 -8.36
C PHE A 247 -6.67 2.32 -9.21
N THR A 248 -5.65 3.16 -9.07
CA THR A 248 -4.38 2.93 -9.75
C THR A 248 -3.15 3.28 -8.91
N ASN A 249 -2.10 2.46 -9.03
CA ASN A 249 -0.82 2.68 -8.36
C ASN A 249 0.14 3.57 -9.18
N ASN A 250 -0.36 4.08 -10.31
CA ASN A 250 0.29 5.08 -11.15
C ASN A 250 -0.75 6.16 -11.54
N LEU A 251 -0.81 6.59 -12.79
CA LEU A 251 -1.60 7.75 -13.17
C LEU A 251 -3.02 7.37 -13.61
N LEU A 252 -3.99 8.17 -13.20
CA LEU A 252 -5.19 8.40 -13.99
C LEU A 252 -4.85 9.51 -14.99
N ARG A 253 -4.79 9.19 -16.29
CA ARG A 253 -4.32 10.15 -17.30
C ARG A 253 -5.11 10.21 -18.58
N VAL A 254 -5.12 11.40 -19.17
CA VAL A 254 -5.66 11.67 -20.51
C VAL A 254 -4.60 12.27 -21.40
N GLY A 255 -4.66 11.91 -22.67
CA GLY A 255 -3.82 12.43 -23.74
C GLY A 255 -2.36 12.00 -23.64
N THR A 256 -1.56 12.44 -24.60
CA THR A 256 -0.11 12.26 -24.66
C THR A 256 0.60 13.57 -24.94
N PHE A 257 1.90 13.64 -24.62
CA PHE A 257 2.66 14.89 -24.80
C PHE A 257 2.94 15.21 -26.28
N ASP A 258 2.85 14.21 -27.15
CA ASP A 258 3.07 14.30 -28.60
C ASP A 258 1.78 14.48 -29.43
N GLU A 259 0.62 14.53 -28.77
CA GLU A 259 -0.65 14.79 -29.43
C GLU A 259 -0.73 16.18 -30.07
N THR A 260 -1.54 16.26 -31.13
CA THR A 260 -1.75 17.49 -31.89
C THR A 260 -3.14 18.08 -31.62
N ALA A 261 -3.27 19.40 -31.77
CA ALA A 261 -4.56 20.07 -31.60
C ALA A 261 -5.65 19.45 -32.50
N GLY A 262 -6.79 19.10 -31.89
CA GLY A 262 -7.94 18.49 -32.56
C GLY A 262 -8.20 17.03 -32.18
N GLN A 263 -7.26 16.36 -31.52
CA GLN A 263 -7.52 15.14 -30.76
C GLN A 263 -8.13 15.55 -29.40
N GLN A 264 -9.14 14.82 -28.93
CA GLN A 264 -9.77 15.08 -27.62
C GLN A 264 -10.21 13.76 -26.97
N CYS A 265 -9.66 13.43 -25.82
CA CYS A 265 -10.06 12.25 -25.07
C CYS A 265 -10.58 12.63 -23.68
N ALA A 266 -11.27 11.68 -23.05
CA ALA A 266 -11.77 11.90 -21.70
C ALA A 266 -11.83 10.63 -20.85
N ILE A 267 -11.71 10.83 -19.53
CA ILE A 267 -12.09 9.82 -18.54
C ILE A 267 -13.16 10.42 -17.64
N VAL A 268 -14.26 9.69 -17.46
CA VAL A 268 -15.36 10.04 -16.56
C VAL A 268 -15.54 8.91 -15.54
N VAL A 269 -15.52 9.25 -14.25
CA VAL A 269 -15.69 8.29 -13.15
C VAL A 269 -16.88 8.69 -12.28
N ASP A 270 -17.84 7.77 -12.12
CA ASP A 270 -19.08 8.02 -11.36
C ASP A 270 -18.86 8.13 -9.85
N TYR A 271 -17.97 7.29 -9.31
CA TYR A 271 -17.63 7.28 -7.88
C TYR A 271 -16.23 7.89 -7.68
N ASP A 272 -15.33 7.18 -6.99
CA ASP A 272 -14.09 7.76 -6.50
C ASP A 272 -12.88 7.41 -7.35
N VAL A 273 -11.87 8.26 -7.29
CA VAL A 273 -10.56 7.98 -7.86
C VAL A 273 -9.54 7.92 -6.75
N VAL A 274 -8.81 6.82 -6.67
CA VAL A 274 -7.60 6.67 -5.86
C VAL A 274 -6.45 6.40 -6.81
N ALA A 275 -5.54 7.36 -6.95
CA ALA A 275 -4.43 7.26 -7.89
C ALA A 275 -3.10 7.63 -7.23
N GLU A 276 -1.97 7.26 -7.84
CA GLU A 276 -0.71 7.92 -7.53
C GLU A 276 -0.88 9.41 -7.83
N GLY A 277 -1.11 9.75 -9.10
CA GLY A 277 -1.38 11.10 -9.55
C GLY A 277 -2.52 11.15 -10.56
N ILE A 278 -3.07 12.34 -10.78
CA ILE A 278 -4.10 12.59 -11.81
C ILE A 278 -3.55 13.63 -12.75
N GLN A 279 -3.39 13.27 -14.03
CA GLN A 279 -2.71 14.14 -14.98
C GLN A 279 -3.39 14.24 -16.34
N ALA A 280 -3.40 15.45 -16.89
CA ALA A 280 -3.86 15.68 -18.26
C ALA A 280 -2.70 16.18 -19.11
N PHE A 281 -2.47 15.49 -20.23
CA PHE A 281 -1.55 15.86 -21.30
C PHE A 281 -2.33 16.34 -22.53
N GLY A 282 -1.69 16.44 -23.69
CA GLY A 282 -2.40 16.64 -24.96
C GLY A 282 -3.13 17.97 -25.11
N TYR A 283 -4.24 17.94 -25.87
CA TYR A 283 -5.06 19.09 -26.23
C TYR A 283 -6.54 18.77 -25.99
N ASP A 284 -7.29 19.73 -25.43
CA ASP A 284 -8.73 19.62 -25.21
C ASP A 284 -9.20 18.44 -24.33
N ASP A 285 -8.28 17.76 -23.67
CA ASP A 285 -8.52 16.55 -22.90
C ASP A 285 -9.22 16.83 -21.55
N SER A 286 -9.99 15.86 -21.08
CA SER A 286 -10.81 16.04 -19.87
C SER A 286 -10.83 14.84 -18.93
N ILE A 287 -10.54 15.07 -17.65
CA ILE A 287 -10.82 14.11 -16.57
C ILE A 287 -11.96 14.65 -15.73
N VAL A 288 -13.03 13.88 -15.56
CA VAL A 288 -14.20 14.25 -14.76
C VAL A 288 -14.44 13.20 -13.68
N ILE A 289 -14.41 13.64 -12.43
CA ILE A 289 -14.61 12.81 -11.24
C ILE A 289 -15.89 13.31 -10.56
N ILE A 290 -16.93 12.49 -10.55
CA ILE A 290 -18.27 12.90 -10.11
C ILE A 290 -18.38 12.95 -8.58
N ARG A 291 -17.60 12.12 -7.87
CA ARG A 291 -17.53 12.07 -6.40
C ARG A 291 -16.17 12.57 -5.92
N ASP A 292 -15.40 11.78 -5.17
CA ASP A 292 -14.19 12.25 -4.49
C ASP A 292 -12.90 11.75 -5.18
N ALA A 293 -11.81 12.52 -5.07
CA ALA A 293 -10.50 12.15 -5.57
C ALA A 293 -9.47 12.09 -4.45
N TYR A 294 -8.62 11.06 -4.47
CA TYR A 294 -7.57 10.79 -3.50
C TYR A 294 -6.28 10.52 -4.27
N THR A 295 -5.20 11.24 -3.94
CA THR A 295 -3.90 11.03 -4.60
C THR A 295 -2.79 10.81 -3.58
N PHE A 296 -1.82 9.98 -3.95
CA PHE A 296 -0.57 9.80 -3.20
C PHE A 296 0.52 10.79 -3.62
N ASP A 297 0.35 11.37 -4.80
CA ASP A 297 1.20 12.34 -5.49
C ASP A 297 0.33 13.48 -6.05
N ASP A 298 0.90 14.33 -6.90
CA ASP A 298 0.27 15.54 -7.41
C ASP A 298 -0.96 15.29 -8.31
N ILE A 299 -1.91 16.23 -8.27
CA ILE A 299 -2.75 16.53 -9.44
C ILE A 299 -1.97 17.50 -10.33
N GLU A 300 -1.68 17.11 -11.56
CA GLU A 300 -0.90 17.93 -12.49
C GLU A 300 -1.59 18.18 -13.84
N MET A 301 -1.66 19.44 -14.24
CA MET A 301 -2.14 19.83 -15.57
C MET A 301 -0.97 20.24 -16.46
N ASN A 302 -0.74 19.43 -17.49
CA ASN A 302 0.33 19.60 -18.49
C ASN A 302 -0.22 19.98 -19.88
N GLY A 303 -1.45 19.55 -20.19
CA GLY A 303 -2.10 19.70 -21.50
C GLY A 303 -2.60 21.11 -21.82
N ALA A 304 -2.89 21.34 -23.09
CA ALA A 304 -3.44 22.59 -23.62
C ALA A 304 -4.97 22.56 -23.66
N ASN A 305 -5.60 23.65 -23.23
CA ASN A 305 -7.06 23.81 -23.16
C ASN A 305 -7.75 22.59 -22.53
N SER A 306 -7.10 21.97 -21.54
CA SER A 306 -7.49 20.71 -20.92
C SER A 306 -8.01 20.94 -19.51
N TYR A 307 -8.82 20.00 -19.01
CA TYR A 307 -9.57 20.19 -17.77
C TYR A 307 -9.54 18.95 -16.89
N ILE A 308 -9.11 19.11 -15.63
CA ILE A 308 -9.33 18.11 -14.58
C ILE A 308 -10.43 18.68 -13.67
N ALA A 309 -11.58 18.02 -13.58
CA ALA A 309 -12.76 18.51 -12.88
C ALA A 309 -13.26 17.48 -11.86
N ILE A 310 -13.11 17.81 -10.58
CA ILE A 310 -13.57 17.02 -9.43
C ILE A 310 -14.80 17.71 -8.84
N ASN A 311 -15.94 17.03 -8.90
CA ASN A 311 -17.21 17.58 -8.44
C ASN A 311 -17.39 17.48 -6.91
N GLY A 312 -16.79 16.46 -6.29
CA GLY A 312 -16.71 16.30 -4.84
C GLY A 312 -15.42 16.84 -4.25
N ASN A 313 -14.94 16.17 -3.19
CA ASN A 313 -13.77 16.60 -2.42
C ASN A 313 -12.47 16.06 -3.03
N TYR A 314 -11.38 16.76 -2.75
CA TYR A 314 -10.03 16.30 -3.03
C TYR A 314 -9.26 16.06 -1.74
N PHE A 315 -8.61 14.90 -1.67
CA PHE A 315 -7.75 14.48 -0.58
C PHE A 315 -6.35 14.17 -1.12
N GLY A 316 -5.45 15.15 -1.04
CA GLY A 316 -4.02 14.89 -1.19
C GLY A 316 -3.54 14.18 0.07
N LEU A 317 -3.20 12.90 -0.04
CA LEU A 317 -2.98 12.02 1.11
C LEU A 317 -1.57 12.18 1.68
N SER A 318 -0.58 12.41 0.83
CA SER A 318 0.82 12.47 1.22
C SER A 318 1.27 13.91 1.50
N TYR A 319 1.97 14.09 2.61
CA TYR A 319 2.64 15.35 2.95
C TYR A 319 3.89 15.61 2.09
N GLY A 320 4.46 14.56 1.48
CA GLY A 320 5.80 14.60 0.90
C GLY A 320 6.87 14.20 1.92
N ASP A 321 7.96 13.64 1.42
CA ASP A 321 9.14 13.33 2.22
C ASP A 321 10.16 14.49 2.26
N GLY A 322 9.92 15.55 1.47
CA GLY A 322 10.81 16.70 1.31
C GLY A 322 11.98 16.47 0.36
N TYR A 323 12.10 15.28 -0.22
CA TYR A 323 13.17 14.86 -1.12
C TYR A 323 12.67 14.59 -2.55
N PHE A 324 11.47 14.04 -2.72
CA PHE A 324 10.88 13.72 -4.02
C PHE A 324 9.58 14.49 -4.22
N HIS A 325 9.45 15.17 -5.36
CA HIS A 325 8.17 15.77 -5.73
C HIS A 325 7.07 14.69 -5.93
N ASP A 326 7.41 13.56 -6.56
CA ASP A 326 6.57 12.36 -6.78
C ASP A 326 6.02 11.67 -5.50
N THR A 327 6.30 12.22 -4.31
CA THR A 327 5.82 11.68 -3.02
C THR A 327 4.94 12.67 -2.27
N SER A 328 4.60 13.80 -2.88
CA SER A 328 3.87 14.90 -2.26
C SER A 328 2.53 15.07 -2.98
N SER A 329 1.42 15.17 -2.26
CA SER A 329 0.11 15.36 -2.88
C SER A 329 -0.28 16.83 -2.98
N ALA A 330 0.37 17.57 -3.87
CA ALA A 330 0.05 18.96 -4.18
C ALA A 330 -0.95 19.05 -5.36
N VAL A 331 -1.27 20.29 -5.76
CA VAL A 331 -2.05 20.56 -6.98
C VAL A 331 -1.28 21.57 -7.81
N LEU A 332 -0.95 21.23 -9.06
CA LEU A 332 -0.10 22.05 -9.92
C LEU A 332 -0.70 22.16 -11.33
N ASN A 333 -0.76 23.37 -11.86
CA ASN A 333 -1.10 23.56 -13.27
C ASN A 333 0.06 24.25 -13.99
N ILE A 334 0.97 23.44 -14.53
CA ILE A 334 2.20 23.88 -15.20
C ILE A 334 1.98 24.17 -16.69
N ALA A 335 0.82 23.78 -17.27
CA ALA A 335 0.49 24.02 -18.68
C ALA A 335 0.81 25.44 -19.18
N PRO A 336 0.48 26.55 -18.46
CA PRO A 336 0.81 27.89 -18.92
C PRO A 336 2.31 28.13 -19.17
N MET A 337 3.19 27.39 -18.50
CA MET A 337 4.64 27.49 -18.66
C MET A 337 5.16 26.83 -19.95
N TYR A 338 4.55 25.74 -20.44
CA TYR A 338 5.01 25.08 -21.68
C TYR A 338 4.93 26.00 -22.89
N SER A 339 3.99 26.95 -22.90
CA SER A 339 3.87 27.93 -23.98
C SER A 339 4.78 29.16 -23.85
N GLY A 340 5.63 29.21 -22.82
CA GLY A 340 6.28 30.45 -22.39
C GLY A 340 5.30 31.55 -21.98
N GLY A 341 4.02 31.21 -21.75
CA GLY A 341 2.94 32.16 -21.50
C GLY A 341 2.42 32.89 -22.74
N PHE A 342 2.66 32.38 -23.95
CA PHE A 342 2.26 33.05 -25.20
C PHE A 342 1.15 32.32 -25.99
N ASN A 343 0.95 31.02 -25.78
CA ASN A 343 -0.14 30.28 -26.41
C ASN A 343 -1.35 30.25 -25.46
N ASN A 344 -2.44 30.88 -25.89
CA ASN A 344 -3.67 30.98 -25.11
C ASN A 344 -4.26 29.61 -24.73
N ASP A 345 -4.03 28.57 -25.51
CA ASP A 345 -4.63 27.26 -25.26
C ASP A 345 -4.06 26.63 -23.99
N PHE A 346 -2.74 26.58 -23.85
CA PHE A 346 -2.05 26.14 -22.62
C PHE A 346 -2.42 26.98 -21.39
N ILE A 347 -2.63 28.27 -21.58
CA ILE A 347 -2.95 29.19 -20.48
C ILE A 347 -4.44 29.04 -20.06
N ARG A 348 -5.29 28.45 -20.90
CA ARG A 348 -6.72 28.20 -20.61
C ARG A 348 -6.97 26.93 -19.81
N SER A 349 -6.02 25.99 -19.73
CA SER A 349 -6.22 24.74 -18.99
C SER A 349 -6.54 25.00 -17.52
N ARG A 350 -7.43 24.20 -16.91
CA ARG A 350 -7.83 24.38 -15.50
C ARG A 350 -7.92 23.06 -14.74
N ILE A 351 -7.57 23.15 -13.46
CA ILE A 351 -7.97 22.17 -12.46
C ILE A 351 -9.13 22.77 -11.67
N VAL A 352 -10.22 22.03 -11.50
CA VAL A 352 -11.43 22.45 -10.78
C VAL A 352 -11.75 21.43 -9.70
N ILE A 353 -11.82 21.87 -8.44
CA ILE A 353 -12.29 21.06 -7.31
C ILE A 353 -13.46 21.79 -6.65
N ASN A 354 -14.66 21.24 -6.77
CA ASN A 354 -15.87 21.92 -6.32
C ASN A 354 -16.16 21.71 -4.82
N GLY A 355 -15.70 20.60 -4.23
CA GLY A 355 -15.82 20.30 -2.81
C GLY A 355 -14.69 20.87 -1.96
N TYR A 356 -14.44 20.23 -0.81
CA TYR A 356 -13.32 20.56 0.09
C TYR A 356 -11.99 20.16 -0.54
N ALA A 357 -10.96 20.96 -0.29
CA ALA A 357 -9.61 20.71 -0.81
C ALA A 357 -8.64 20.49 0.36
N PHE A 358 -8.30 19.23 0.62
CA PHE A 358 -7.29 18.85 1.60
C PHE A 358 -5.96 18.64 0.87
N VAL A 359 -5.16 19.69 0.74
CA VAL A 359 -3.89 19.66 0.00
C VAL A 359 -2.77 19.51 1.01
N ASN A 360 -2.36 18.26 1.25
CA ASN A 360 -1.36 17.94 2.26
C ASN A 360 0.08 18.09 1.75
N GLY A 361 0.29 18.06 0.42
CA GLY A 361 1.60 18.22 -0.20
C GLY A 361 1.94 19.67 -0.59
N SER A 362 3.18 19.87 -1.02
CA SER A 362 3.69 21.13 -1.58
C SER A 362 4.51 20.88 -2.84
N THR A 363 4.52 21.84 -3.77
CA THR A 363 5.44 21.81 -4.91
C THR A 363 6.79 22.45 -4.59
N PHE A 364 7.80 22.15 -5.40
CA PHE A 364 9.18 22.56 -5.14
C PHE A 364 9.84 23.17 -6.38
N VAL A 365 10.70 24.18 -6.14
CA VAL A 365 11.65 24.63 -7.15
C VAL A 365 12.88 23.71 -7.12
N MET A 366 13.18 23.10 -8.26
CA MET A 366 14.34 22.22 -8.43
C MET A 366 15.49 22.95 -9.13
N GLU A 367 16.70 22.83 -8.60
CA GLU A 367 17.92 23.20 -9.33
C GLU A 367 18.32 22.07 -10.28
N VAL A 368 18.11 22.30 -11.57
CA VAL A 368 18.31 21.29 -12.63
C VAL A 368 19.75 20.75 -12.69
N GLU A 369 20.77 21.62 -12.54
CA GLU A 369 22.17 21.20 -12.67
C GLU A 369 22.63 20.22 -11.59
N ARG A 370 22.08 20.35 -10.38
CA ARG A 370 22.47 19.56 -9.22
C ARG A 370 21.38 18.59 -8.76
N GLY A 371 20.22 18.60 -9.41
CA GLY A 371 19.07 17.77 -9.07
C GLY A 371 18.55 17.97 -7.64
N ARG A 372 18.73 19.17 -7.06
CA ARG A 372 18.41 19.43 -5.65
C ARG A 372 17.22 20.37 -5.49
N THR A 373 16.43 20.09 -4.47
CA THR A 373 15.35 20.95 -3.99
C THR A 373 15.91 22.27 -3.46
N MET A 374 15.37 23.40 -3.92
CA MET A 374 15.76 24.73 -3.48
C MET A 374 14.84 25.23 -2.37
N TYR A 375 13.58 25.48 -2.71
CA TYR A 375 12.54 25.89 -1.77
C TYR A 375 11.17 25.43 -2.25
N GLN A 376 10.24 25.27 -1.32
CA GLN A 376 8.83 24.97 -1.60
C GLN A 376 8.05 26.21 -2.01
N LEU A 377 7.10 26.03 -2.91
CA LEU A 377 6.11 27.02 -3.33
C LEU A 377 4.81 26.87 -2.53
N GLU A 378 3.68 27.27 -3.12
CA GLU A 378 2.33 27.00 -2.60
C GLU A 378 1.95 25.52 -2.68
N ASP A 379 0.97 25.12 -1.86
CA ASP A 379 0.39 23.77 -1.84
C ASP A 379 -0.50 23.54 -3.07
N VAL A 380 -1.24 24.59 -3.47
CA VAL A 380 -1.87 24.68 -4.78
C VAL A 380 -1.09 25.70 -5.61
N ALA A 381 -0.28 25.19 -6.52
CA ALA A 381 0.81 25.88 -7.15
C ALA A 381 0.49 26.41 -8.56
N LEU A 382 0.64 27.72 -8.63
CA LEU A 382 1.60 28.51 -9.40
C LEU A 382 1.03 29.92 -9.33
N ALA A 383 1.41 30.74 -8.36
CA ALA A 383 0.97 32.13 -8.38
C ALA A 383 1.61 32.89 -9.54
N TRP A 384 0.85 33.83 -10.10
CA TRP A 384 1.30 34.68 -11.21
C TRP A 384 1.28 36.17 -10.86
N ARG A 385 2.21 36.92 -11.44
CA ARG A 385 2.20 38.39 -11.49
C ARG A 385 2.34 38.84 -12.93
N GLY A 386 1.31 39.50 -13.45
CA GLY A 386 1.22 39.76 -14.88
C GLY A 386 1.20 38.44 -15.65
N ASN A 387 2.16 38.26 -16.56
CA ASN A 387 2.28 37.07 -17.42
C ASN A 387 3.42 36.14 -17.01
N ARG A 388 3.94 36.23 -15.78
CA ARG A 388 5.02 35.37 -15.28
C ARG A 388 4.68 34.74 -13.92
N PRO A 389 5.14 33.50 -13.66
CA PRO A 389 5.10 32.92 -12.33
C PRO A 389 5.88 33.78 -11.33
N VAL A 390 5.37 33.90 -10.10
CA VAL A 390 5.99 34.74 -9.06
C VAL A 390 7.41 34.27 -8.75
N TYR A 391 7.63 32.96 -8.66
CA TYR A 391 8.93 32.38 -8.29
C TYR A 391 10.04 32.68 -9.32
N LEU A 392 9.69 33.02 -10.57
CA LEU A 392 10.63 33.45 -11.61
C LEU A 392 10.89 34.96 -11.60
N SER A 393 10.10 35.73 -10.84
CA SER A 393 10.16 37.20 -10.80
C SER A 393 11.08 37.74 -9.70
N GLY A 394 11.41 36.92 -8.70
CA GLY A 394 12.32 37.27 -7.60
C GLY A 394 13.38 36.18 -7.40
N GLY A 395 14.56 36.56 -6.90
CA GLY A 395 15.50 35.61 -6.32
C GLY A 395 15.10 35.35 -4.88
N PHE A 396 14.60 34.16 -4.59
CA PHE A 396 14.22 33.73 -3.24
C PHE A 396 15.18 32.66 -2.76
N ASP A 397 15.67 32.78 -1.53
CA ASP A 397 16.62 31.82 -0.97
C ASP A 397 15.92 30.68 -0.22
N ASN A 398 14.67 30.90 0.23
CA ASN A 398 13.89 29.93 0.99
C ASN A 398 12.38 30.16 0.88
N THR A 399 11.60 29.19 1.36
CA THR A 399 10.14 29.22 1.31
C THR A 399 9.54 30.38 2.12
N ALA A 400 10.14 30.75 3.25
CA ALA A 400 9.60 31.84 4.08
C ALA A 400 9.65 33.17 3.33
N GLU A 401 10.77 33.48 2.69
CA GLU A 401 10.94 34.68 1.84
C GLU A 401 9.93 34.72 0.68
N TYR A 402 9.74 33.58 0.01
CA TYR A 402 8.76 33.46 -1.07
C TYR A 402 7.32 33.75 -0.59
N ILE A 403 6.92 33.14 0.54
CA ILE A 403 5.58 33.34 1.10
C ILE A 403 5.39 34.78 1.63
N GLU A 404 6.42 35.39 2.23
CA GLU A 404 6.37 36.80 2.64
C GLU A 404 6.19 37.75 1.46
N ASP A 405 6.87 37.47 0.35
CA ASP A 405 6.71 38.24 -0.88
C ASP A 405 5.28 38.11 -1.45
N LEU A 406 4.69 36.91 -1.45
CA LEU A 406 3.28 36.73 -1.81
C LEU A 406 2.33 37.52 -0.90
N LYS A 407 2.56 37.54 0.41
CA LYS A 407 1.75 38.31 1.37
C LYS A 407 1.85 39.82 1.11
N LYS A 408 3.04 40.31 0.79
CA LYS A 408 3.31 41.75 0.61
C LYS A 408 2.89 42.27 -0.76
N ASN A 409 3.19 41.52 -1.80
CA ASN A 409 3.09 41.97 -3.19
C ASN A 409 1.97 41.26 -3.96
N GLY A 410 1.28 40.30 -3.34
CA GLY A 410 0.16 39.58 -3.91
C GLY A 410 0.55 38.60 -5.01
N GLY A 411 -0.46 38.02 -5.64
CA GLY A 411 -0.34 37.06 -6.73
C GLY A 411 -1.73 36.68 -7.26
N ASN A 412 -1.76 36.11 -8.45
CA ASN A 412 -2.97 35.65 -9.11
C ASN A 412 -2.94 34.13 -9.24
N GLY A 413 -3.88 33.45 -8.59
CA GLY A 413 -4.09 32.01 -8.72
C GLY A 413 -5.22 31.71 -9.68
N PHE A 414 -5.04 31.92 -10.99
CA PHE A 414 -6.13 31.74 -11.95
C PHE A 414 -6.24 30.30 -12.48
N SER A 415 -5.15 29.53 -12.43
CA SER A 415 -5.02 28.23 -13.12
C SER A 415 -5.74 27.08 -12.41
N VAL A 416 -6.16 27.30 -11.16
CA VAL A 416 -6.93 26.36 -10.35
C VAL A 416 -8.18 27.06 -9.80
N ILE A 417 -9.31 26.35 -9.79
CA ILE A 417 -10.60 26.83 -9.28
C ILE A 417 -11.06 25.91 -8.16
N LEU A 418 -11.30 26.44 -6.96
CA LEU A 418 -11.62 25.66 -5.76
C LEU A 418 -12.91 26.12 -5.07
N GLY A 419 -13.62 25.18 -4.48
CA GLY A 419 -14.83 25.39 -3.69
C GLY A 419 -16.08 25.68 -4.54
N ASP A 420 -17.17 25.99 -3.86
CA ASP A 420 -18.44 26.33 -4.52
C ASP A 420 -18.37 27.74 -5.12
N VAL A 421 -18.06 27.78 -6.41
CA VAL A 421 -18.01 29.00 -7.23
C VAL A 421 -19.28 29.19 -8.07
N GLY A 422 -20.36 28.47 -7.73
CA GLY A 422 -21.67 28.60 -8.35
C GLY A 422 -21.77 27.91 -9.72
N TRP A 423 -21.30 26.67 -9.82
CA TRP A 423 -21.55 25.83 -11.01
C TRP A 423 -23.03 25.42 -11.07
N THR A 424 -23.56 25.31 -12.29
CA THR A 424 -24.97 24.96 -12.52
C THR A 424 -25.15 23.67 -13.28
N GLN A 425 -24.19 23.33 -14.15
CA GLN A 425 -24.26 22.16 -15.02
C GLN A 425 -23.69 20.89 -14.37
N ASN A 426 -23.08 20.97 -13.18
CA ASN A 426 -22.55 19.82 -12.44
C ASN A 426 -23.61 19.04 -11.63
N ARG A 427 -24.79 19.62 -11.41
CA ARG A 427 -25.79 19.07 -10.49
C ARG A 427 -26.41 17.75 -10.95
N ASN A 428 -26.40 17.49 -12.26
CA ASN A 428 -27.04 16.30 -12.84
C ASN A 428 -26.07 15.15 -13.13
N LEU A 429 -24.77 15.32 -12.84
CA LEU A 429 -23.73 14.33 -13.19
C LEU A 429 -24.02 12.95 -12.61
N THR A 430 -24.42 12.88 -11.35
CA THR A 430 -24.72 11.61 -10.67
C THR A 430 -25.92 10.87 -11.29
N ALA A 431 -26.88 11.59 -11.87
CA ALA A 431 -28.07 10.99 -12.49
C ALA A 431 -27.88 10.72 -13.99
N ASN A 432 -27.07 11.54 -14.67
CA ASN A 432 -26.72 11.38 -16.08
C ASN A 432 -25.29 11.87 -16.32
N TRP A 433 -24.37 10.91 -16.40
CA TRP A 433 -22.94 11.15 -16.62
C TRP A 433 -22.69 11.98 -17.89
N GLU A 434 -23.46 11.79 -18.97
CA GLU A 434 -23.28 12.46 -20.28
C GLU A 434 -23.32 13.99 -20.17
N THR A 435 -23.92 14.52 -19.09
CA THR A 435 -23.93 15.96 -18.79
C THR A 435 -22.57 16.52 -18.37
N TRP A 436 -21.54 15.69 -18.23
CA TRP A 436 -20.16 16.12 -17.98
C TRP A 436 -19.66 17.13 -19.01
N THR A 437 -20.04 16.93 -20.29
CA THR A 437 -19.69 17.85 -21.38
C THR A 437 -20.27 19.24 -21.15
N ASN A 438 -21.51 19.35 -20.66
CA ASN A 438 -22.13 20.63 -20.33
C ASN A 438 -21.38 21.34 -19.19
N TRP A 439 -20.89 20.60 -18.20
CA TRP A 439 -20.10 21.17 -17.11
C TRP A 439 -18.73 21.66 -17.58
N ILE A 440 -18.02 20.86 -18.38
CA ILE A 440 -16.76 21.30 -19.00
C ILE A 440 -16.97 22.53 -19.89
N GLN A 441 -18.07 22.60 -20.65
CA GLN A 441 -18.40 23.80 -21.43
C GLN A 441 -18.73 25.01 -20.54
N GLU A 442 -19.42 24.81 -19.41
CA GLU A 442 -19.63 25.87 -18.42
C GLU A 442 -18.29 26.40 -17.89
N ILE A 443 -17.35 25.51 -17.52
CA ILE A 443 -16.00 25.89 -17.08
C ILE A 443 -15.29 26.69 -18.18
N ARG A 444 -15.21 26.14 -19.40
CA ARG A 444 -14.59 26.80 -20.57
C ARG A 444 -15.14 28.21 -20.80
N SER A 445 -16.44 28.41 -20.65
CA SER A 445 -17.10 29.71 -20.85
C SER A 445 -16.72 30.76 -19.80
N ARG A 446 -16.30 30.32 -18.59
CA ARG A 446 -15.90 31.21 -17.49
C ARG A 446 -14.39 31.45 -17.45
N VAL A 447 -13.61 30.75 -18.26
CA VAL A 447 -12.14 30.82 -18.25
C VAL A 447 -11.61 31.76 -19.33
N THR A 448 -10.69 32.63 -18.94
CA THR A 448 -9.84 33.41 -19.86
C THR A 448 -8.38 33.07 -19.59
N PRO A 449 -7.40 33.46 -20.44
CA PRO A 449 -6.00 33.12 -20.19
C PRO A 449 -5.55 33.47 -18.76
N TRP A 450 -5.71 34.72 -18.31
CA TRP A 450 -5.12 35.17 -17.05
C TRP A 450 -6.12 35.40 -15.91
N SER A 451 -7.38 34.98 -16.08
CA SER A 451 -8.41 35.13 -15.05
C SER A 451 -9.63 34.24 -15.30
N ASN A 452 -10.49 34.16 -14.30
CA ASN A 452 -11.76 33.45 -14.33
C ASN A 452 -12.93 34.39 -14.02
N ASN A 453 -14.02 34.28 -14.77
CA ASN A 453 -15.28 34.98 -14.51
C ASN A 453 -16.17 34.13 -13.59
N ILE A 454 -15.82 34.10 -12.31
CA ILE A 454 -16.47 33.30 -11.26
C ILE A 454 -16.73 34.14 -10.01
N HIS A 455 -17.62 33.66 -9.14
CA HIS A 455 -17.67 34.15 -7.77
C HIS A 455 -16.38 33.72 -7.06
N VAL A 456 -15.61 34.67 -6.54
CA VAL A 456 -14.37 34.39 -5.80
C VAL A 456 -14.71 34.23 -4.32
N PRO A 457 -14.57 33.03 -3.75
CA PRO A 457 -14.83 32.81 -2.33
C PRO A 457 -13.91 33.66 -1.46
N SER A 458 -14.42 34.10 -0.30
CA SER A 458 -13.58 34.79 0.69
C SER A 458 -12.65 33.83 1.44
N LYS A 459 -13.09 32.58 1.61
CA LYS A 459 -12.36 31.46 2.20
C LYS A 459 -12.59 30.17 1.41
N ILE A 460 -11.68 29.21 1.56
CA ILE A 460 -11.79 27.85 1.03
C ILE A 460 -11.81 26.86 2.20
N THR A 461 -12.60 25.80 2.11
CA THR A 461 -12.68 24.77 3.16
C THR A 461 -11.72 23.63 2.88
N GLY A 462 -10.97 23.19 3.89
CA GLY A 462 -10.06 22.04 3.78
C GLY A 462 -8.78 22.19 4.56
N LEU A 463 -7.64 21.90 3.92
CA LEU A 463 -6.30 21.95 4.53
C LEU A 463 -5.28 22.47 3.50
N CYS A 464 -4.36 23.32 3.95
CA CYS A 464 -3.08 23.59 3.29
C CYS A 464 -2.06 23.99 4.36
N HIS A 465 -0.76 23.96 4.03
CA HIS A 465 0.29 24.27 4.99
C HIS A 465 0.81 25.70 4.89
N LYS A 466 0.74 26.30 3.69
CA LYS A 466 1.28 27.63 3.41
C LYS A 466 0.27 28.51 2.71
N ALA A 467 -0.09 28.13 1.49
CA ALA A 467 -0.87 28.97 0.60
C ALA A 467 -1.52 28.16 -0.54
N ILE A 468 -2.61 28.70 -1.05
CA ILE A 468 -3.33 28.19 -2.22
C ILE A 468 -3.43 29.31 -3.25
N ALA A 469 -2.88 29.11 -4.44
CA ALA A 469 -3.09 29.99 -5.59
C ALA A 469 -4.30 29.49 -6.40
N ALA A 470 -5.49 30.02 -6.11
CA ALA A 470 -6.73 29.63 -6.79
C ALA A 470 -7.75 30.77 -6.92
N ASN A 471 -8.77 30.59 -7.77
CA ASN A 471 -9.91 31.50 -7.92
C ASN A 471 -9.56 32.97 -8.21
N ASN A 472 -8.45 33.22 -8.91
CA ASN A 472 -7.88 34.55 -9.18
C ASN A 472 -7.22 35.27 -7.98
N ARG A 473 -6.87 34.55 -6.90
CA ARG A 473 -6.19 35.15 -5.73
C ARG A 473 -5.29 34.12 -5.04
N ILE A 474 -4.65 34.57 -3.96
CA ILE A 474 -3.95 33.70 -3.01
C ILE A 474 -4.78 33.61 -1.72
N TYR A 475 -4.87 32.41 -1.16
CA TYR A 475 -5.42 32.13 0.16
C TYR A 475 -4.28 31.65 1.06
N PHE A 476 -4.11 32.25 2.23
CA PHE A 476 -3.07 31.86 3.18
C PHE A 476 -3.63 30.97 4.30
N ALA A 477 -2.83 29.98 4.70
CA ALA A 477 -3.14 29.08 5.80
C ALA A 477 -3.56 29.85 7.08
N GLY A 478 -4.50 29.28 7.83
CA GLY A 478 -5.04 29.83 9.08
C GLY A 478 -6.07 30.94 8.92
N ASN A 479 -5.82 31.91 8.04
CA ASN A 479 -6.70 33.07 7.90
C ASN A 479 -7.80 32.87 6.84
N ASP A 480 -7.39 32.41 5.67
CA ASP A 480 -8.25 32.32 4.49
C ASP A 480 -8.79 30.89 4.27
N ILE A 481 -8.40 29.93 5.13
CA ILE A 481 -8.90 28.56 5.08
C ILE A 481 -9.89 28.32 6.22
N GLU A 482 -10.99 27.65 5.90
CA GLU A 482 -12.01 27.25 6.85
C GLU A 482 -11.85 25.77 7.21
N ILE A 483 -11.84 25.49 8.50
CA ILE A 483 -11.84 24.12 9.02
C ILE A 483 -13.24 23.55 8.83
N PRO A 484 -13.41 22.40 8.15
CA PRO A 484 -14.71 21.80 7.96
C PRO A 484 -15.32 21.36 9.30
N ALA A 485 -16.63 21.52 9.47
CA ALA A 485 -17.32 21.04 10.67
C ALA A 485 -17.38 19.50 10.75
N SER A 486 -17.39 18.84 9.59
CA SER A 486 -17.35 17.39 9.45
C SER A 486 -16.88 17.00 8.05
N VAL A 487 -16.29 15.82 7.92
CA VAL A 487 -15.84 15.25 6.66
C VAL A 487 -16.40 13.82 6.53
N VAL A 488 -16.91 13.49 5.34
CA VAL A 488 -17.42 12.15 5.01
C VAL A 488 -16.72 11.69 3.75
N CYS A 489 -15.88 10.66 3.88
CA CYS A 489 -15.21 9.98 2.78
C CYS A 489 -16.05 8.76 2.37
N ARG A 490 -16.88 8.89 1.34
CA ARG A 490 -17.82 7.81 0.94
C ARG A 490 -17.12 6.54 0.48
N ILE A 491 -15.83 6.60 0.16
CA ILE A 491 -15.00 5.42 -0.10
C ILE A 491 -14.92 4.47 1.10
N GLY A 492 -15.17 4.94 2.33
CA GLY A 492 -15.27 4.09 3.52
C GLY A 492 -16.47 3.12 3.48
N ASP A 493 -17.48 3.36 2.63
CA ASP A 493 -18.59 2.41 2.47
C ASP A 493 -18.16 1.14 1.70
N THR A 494 -17.05 1.19 0.97
CA THR A 494 -16.56 0.10 0.11
C THR A 494 -15.22 -0.49 0.58
N VAL A 495 -14.38 0.31 1.25
CA VAL A 495 -13.07 -0.15 1.74
C VAL A 495 -13.20 -0.77 3.13
N GLU A 496 -12.89 -2.05 3.23
CA GLU A 496 -12.96 -2.81 4.48
C GLU A 496 -12.11 -2.18 5.60
N GLY A 497 -12.72 -1.99 6.77
CA GLY A 497 -12.07 -1.42 7.95
C GLY A 497 -11.94 0.11 7.93
N LEU A 498 -12.29 0.77 6.84
CA LEU A 498 -12.29 2.23 6.75
C LEU A 498 -13.69 2.78 7.03
N GLU A 499 -13.86 3.52 8.13
CA GLU A 499 -15.13 4.20 8.39
C GLU A 499 -15.25 5.49 7.54
N PRO A 500 -16.41 5.79 6.94
CA PRO A 500 -16.61 7.04 6.17
C PRO A 500 -16.32 8.32 6.96
N GLY A 501 -16.51 8.27 8.28
CA GLY A 501 -16.30 9.39 9.19
C GLY A 501 -14.91 9.46 9.84
N LEU A 502 -13.92 8.65 9.40
CA LEU A 502 -12.59 8.53 10.02
C LEU A 502 -11.96 9.89 10.34
N LEU A 503 -11.97 10.81 9.36
CA LEU A 503 -11.28 12.10 9.47
C LEU A 503 -11.88 13.03 10.53
N ASN A 504 -13.13 12.81 10.97
CA ASN A 504 -13.76 13.62 12.02
C ASN A 504 -13.04 13.53 13.37
N ARG A 505 -12.28 12.44 13.60
CA ARG A 505 -11.47 12.25 14.82
C ARG A 505 -10.25 13.17 14.87
N PHE A 506 -9.89 13.79 13.74
CA PHE A 506 -8.70 14.62 13.55
C PHE A 506 -9.04 16.10 13.28
N ILE A 507 -10.31 16.47 13.40
CA ILE A 507 -10.76 17.87 13.26
C ILE A 507 -10.61 18.56 14.62
N HIS A 508 -9.76 19.59 14.66
CA HIS A 508 -9.60 20.50 15.80
C HIS A 508 -10.07 21.90 15.42
N TYR A 509 -10.51 22.70 16.38
CA TYR A 509 -11.01 24.06 16.09
C TYR A 509 -9.91 25.11 15.96
N ASP A 510 -8.74 24.85 16.55
CA ASP A 510 -7.56 25.67 16.40
C ASP A 510 -6.77 25.24 15.16
N TRP A 511 -6.26 26.21 14.40
CA TRP A 511 -5.57 25.91 13.15
C TRP A 511 -4.24 25.17 13.36
N ASP A 512 -3.50 25.50 14.41
CA ASP A 512 -2.19 24.88 14.68
C ASP A 512 -2.39 23.42 15.11
N GLU A 513 -3.41 23.12 15.90
CA GLU A 513 -3.78 21.74 16.24
C GLU A 513 -4.35 20.97 15.03
N TYR A 514 -5.17 21.63 14.22
CA TYR A 514 -5.76 21.03 13.02
C TYR A 514 -4.73 20.67 11.94
N SER A 515 -3.67 21.47 11.81
CA SER A 515 -2.58 21.26 10.84
C SER A 515 -1.37 20.52 11.41
N ASP A 516 -1.41 20.10 12.68
CA ASP A 516 -0.32 19.33 13.30
C ASP A 516 -0.14 17.96 12.63
N MET A 517 1.10 17.61 12.30
CA MET A 517 1.42 16.39 11.55
C MET A 517 1.21 15.10 12.34
N PHE A 518 1.19 15.17 13.68
CA PHE A 518 1.15 14.00 14.55
C PHE A 518 -0.25 13.73 15.13
N SER A 519 -1.12 14.74 15.16
CA SER A 519 -2.41 14.67 15.85
C SER A 519 -3.58 15.34 15.10
N GLY A 520 -3.29 16.17 14.10
CA GLY A 520 -4.28 16.88 13.31
C GLY A 520 -4.71 16.14 12.04
N MET A 521 -5.31 16.89 11.12
CA MET A 521 -5.78 16.39 9.83
C MET A 521 -4.71 15.65 9.02
N PRO A 522 -3.43 16.07 8.97
CA PRO A 522 -2.39 15.32 8.26
C PRO A 522 -2.24 13.87 8.78
N LYS A 523 -2.36 13.64 10.10
CA LYS A 523 -2.32 12.27 10.66
C LYS A 523 -3.53 11.46 10.22
N GLY A 524 -4.71 12.08 10.17
CA GLY A 524 -5.92 11.45 9.64
C GLY A 524 -5.76 11.05 8.17
N LEU A 525 -5.17 11.92 7.35
CA LEU A 525 -4.88 11.65 5.94
C LEU A 525 -3.83 10.54 5.76
N GLU A 526 -2.80 10.48 6.61
CA GLU A 526 -1.82 9.38 6.64
C GLU A 526 -2.49 8.03 6.94
N ILE A 527 -3.40 7.99 7.91
CA ILE A 527 -4.15 6.76 8.24
C ILE A 527 -5.07 6.39 7.08
N LEU A 528 -5.82 7.34 6.53
CA LEU A 528 -6.65 7.12 5.34
C LEU A 528 -5.82 6.55 4.17
N MET A 529 -4.63 7.11 3.94
CA MET A 529 -3.68 6.63 2.93
C MET A 529 -3.33 5.16 3.13
N SER A 530 -3.11 4.71 4.36
CA SER A 530 -2.76 3.31 4.64
C SER A 530 -3.85 2.31 4.23
N TYR A 531 -5.13 2.68 4.37
CA TYR A 531 -6.25 1.87 3.90
C TYR A 531 -6.35 1.87 2.36
N LEU A 532 -6.18 3.04 1.75
CA LEU A 532 -6.32 3.20 0.30
C LEU A 532 -5.16 2.59 -0.49
N LYS A 533 -3.94 2.54 0.08
CA LYS A 533 -2.80 1.83 -0.53
C LYS A 533 -3.12 0.36 -0.80
N GLY A 534 -3.87 -0.29 0.08
CA GLY A 534 -4.31 -1.67 -0.12
C GLY A 534 -5.18 -1.89 -1.36
N GLN A 535 -5.93 -0.86 -1.78
CA GLN A 535 -6.79 -0.95 -2.96
C GLN A 535 -5.99 -0.81 -4.27
N VAL A 536 -4.91 -0.01 -4.28
CA VAL A 536 -4.06 0.12 -5.48
C VAL A 536 -2.96 -0.94 -5.57
N GLN A 537 -2.82 -1.79 -4.53
CA GLN A 537 -1.75 -2.77 -4.39
C GLN A 537 -2.23 -4.24 -4.35
N VAL A 538 -3.29 -4.56 -5.10
CA VAL A 538 -3.93 -5.89 -5.07
C VAL A 538 -2.93 -7.02 -5.37
N PHE A 539 -2.18 -6.91 -6.48
CA PHE A 539 -1.24 -7.95 -6.92
C PHE A 539 0.23 -7.53 -6.87
N ALA A 540 0.50 -6.23 -6.82
CA ALA A 540 1.84 -5.67 -6.90
C ALA A 540 1.94 -4.32 -6.20
N ARG A 541 3.18 -3.96 -5.87
CA ARG A 541 3.53 -2.79 -5.08
C ARG A 541 4.71 -2.04 -5.67
N LYS A 542 4.70 -0.75 -5.42
CA LYS A 542 5.71 0.22 -5.82
C LYS A 542 6.13 0.98 -4.57
N ASP A 543 7.38 0.85 -4.16
CA ASP A 543 7.93 1.56 -3.01
C ASP A 543 9.04 2.50 -3.47
N TYR A 544 8.96 3.75 -3.05
CA TYR A 544 10.03 4.73 -3.26
C TYR A 544 11.22 4.45 -2.32
N PRO A 545 12.46 4.65 -2.80
CA PRO A 545 13.64 4.40 -1.98
C PRO A 545 13.85 5.51 -0.96
N ALA A 546 14.61 5.22 0.10
CA ALA A 546 15.00 6.21 1.11
C ALA A 546 16.07 7.22 0.63
N SER A 547 16.64 7.04 -0.56
CA SER A 547 17.71 7.88 -1.13
C SER A 547 17.46 8.18 -2.60
N GLN A 548 17.78 9.40 -3.03
CA GLN A 548 17.52 9.90 -4.39
C GLN A 548 18.28 9.18 -5.51
N ASP A 549 19.41 8.54 -5.19
CA ASP A 549 20.22 7.83 -6.18
C ASP A 549 19.76 6.38 -6.41
N SER A 550 18.79 5.90 -5.63
CA SER A 550 18.32 4.51 -5.66
C SER A 550 17.15 4.32 -6.63
N GLU A 551 16.89 3.07 -7.00
CA GLU A 551 15.77 2.70 -7.88
C GLU A 551 14.47 2.52 -7.08
N VAL A 552 13.34 2.75 -7.76
CA VAL A 552 12.02 2.40 -7.26
C VAL A 552 11.91 0.88 -7.14
N SER A 553 11.41 0.40 -6.00
CA SER A 553 11.25 -1.02 -5.73
C SER A 553 9.89 -1.50 -6.22
N TYR A 554 9.92 -2.51 -7.10
CA TYR A 554 8.73 -3.18 -7.62
C TYR A 554 8.65 -4.58 -7.02
N LYS A 555 7.54 -4.91 -6.36
CA LYS A 555 7.35 -6.19 -5.66
C LYS A 555 5.96 -6.74 -5.94
N PHE A 556 5.81 -8.05 -5.81
CA PHE A 556 4.49 -8.68 -5.82
C PHE A 556 3.87 -8.69 -4.43
N THR A 557 2.54 -8.73 -4.41
CA THR A 557 1.78 -9.03 -3.20
C THR A 557 1.89 -10.54 -2.92
N PRO A 558 2.22 -10.96 -1.68
CA PRO A 558 2.37 -12.38 -1.34
C PRO A 558 1.06 -13.16 -1.55
N GLY A 559 1.17 -14.39 -2.04
CA GLY A 559 0.07 -15.34 -2.14
C GLY A 559 0.34 -16.61 -1.31
N MET A 560 -0.72 -17.26 -0.85
CA MET A 560 -0.65 -18.54 -0.14
C MET A 560 -0.77 -19.70 -1.14
N HIS A 561 0.29 -20.50 -1.30
CA HIS A 561 0.27 -21.67 -2.18
C HIS A 561 -0.27 -22.91 -1.45
N GLU A 562 0.42 -23.36 -0.39
CA GLU A 562 0.00 -24.44 0.49
C GLU A 562 0.22 -24.04 1.95
N PRO A 563 -0.76 -24.26 2.85
CA PRO A 563 -0.54 -24.08 4.27
C PRO A 563 0.64 -24.97 4.73
N TRP A 564 1.48 -24.47 5.64
CA TRP A 564 2.57 -25.21 6.31
C TRP A 564 3.84 -25.49 5.49
N ASN A 565 3.90 -25.01 4.24
CA ASN A 565 5.12 -24.98 3.47
C ASN A 565 5.58 -23.52 3.38
N LEU A 566 6.78 -23.19 3.86
CA LEU A 566 7.33 -21.82 3.80
C LEU A 566 7.66 -21.35 2.35
N GLY A 567 7.14 -22.04 1.34
CA GLY A 567 7.21 -21.64 -0.06
C GLY A 567 6.35 -20.41 -0.31
N ALA A 568 6.97 -19.33 -0.76
CA ALA A 568 6.26 -18.13 -1.17
C ALA A 568 5.81 -18.24 -2.64
N THR A 569 4.56 -17.89 -2.92
CA THR A 569 4.09 -17.53 -4.26
C THR A 569 3.61 -16.09 -4.25
N THR A 570 3.16 -15.59 -5.40
CA THR A 570 2.49 -14.28 -5.51
C THR A 570 0.99 -14.51 -5.62
N GLU A 571 0.18 -13.53 -5.22
CA GLU A 571 -1.28 -13.70 -5.24
C GLU A 571 -1.83 -13.92 -6.66
N PHE A 572 -1.23 -13.28 -7.68
CA PHE A 572 -1.60 -13.50 -9.08
C PHE A 572 -1.26 -14.93 -9.54
N LEU A 573 -0.08 -15.44 -9.19
CA LEU A 573 0.34 -16.80 -9.54
C LEU A 573 -0.41 -17.87 -8.75
N ARG A 574 -0.83 -17.59 -7.50
CA ARG A 574 -1.74 -18.46 -6.74
C ARG A 574 -3.04 -18.68 -7.51
N ILE A 575 -3.65 -17.61 -8.01
CA ILE A 575 -4.88 -17.69 -8.82
C ILE A 575 -4.59 -18.46 -10.10
N ARG A 576 -3.50 -18.14 -10.82
CA ARG A 576 -3.09 -18.86 -12.03
C ARG A 576 -3.05 -20.36 -11.77
N ASP A 577 -2.33 -20.79 -10.74
CA ASP A 577 -2.11 -22.21 -10.44
C ASP A 577 -3.43 -22.91 -10.10
N ALA A 578 -4.28 -22.28 -9.27
CA ALA A 578 -5.58 -22.82 -8.93
C ALA A 578 -6.54 -22.93 -10.14
N LEU A 579 -6.48 -21.98 -11.08
CA LEU A 579 -7.27 -22.04 -12.31
C LEU A 579 -6.69 -23.05 -13.31
N ASP A 580 -5.37 -23.23 -13.36
CA ASP A 580 -4.67 -24.19 -14.21
C ASP A 580 -5.04 -25.65 -13.87
N GLU A 581 -5.29 -25.93 -12.60
CA GLU A 581 -5.74 -27.24 -12.10
C GLU A 581 -7.17 -27.63 -12.54
N ILE A 582 -7.96 -26.69 -13.06
CA ILE A 582 -9.32 -26.99 -13.54
C ILE A 582 -9.25 -27.78 -14.86
N ASP A 583 -9.75 -29.01 -14.84
CA ASP A 583 -9.81 -29.87 -16.03
C ASP A 583 -10.87 -29.39 -17.03
N ALA A 584 -10.42 -28.79 -18.13
CA ALA A 584 -11.28 -28.32 -19.22
C ALA A 584 -12.00 -29.46 -19.97
N ASN A 585 -11.57 -30.72 -19.83
CA ASN A 585 -12.32 -31.86 -20.39
C ASN A 585 -13.51 -32.26 -19.52
N ARG A 586 -13.49 -31.87 -18.23
CA ARG A 586 -14.57 -32.11 -17.29
C ARG A 586 -15.62 -31.01 -17.34
N TRP A 587 -15.20 -29.76 -17.56
CA TRP A 587 -16.06 -28.58 -17.50
C TRP A 587 -16.19 -27.90 -18.86
N GLU A 588 -17.38 -27.97 -19.45
CA GLU A 588 -17.67 -27.36 -20.75
C GLU A 588 -17.66 -25.82 -20.69
N SER A 589 -17.79 -25.22 -19.49
CA SER A 589 -17.70 -23.78 -19.27
C SER A 589 -16.25 -23.27 -19.22
N VAL A 590 -15.24 -24.10 -19.43
CA VAL A 590 -13.83 -23.70 -19.33
C VAL A 590 -13.18 -23.68 -20.70
N ILE A 591 -12.65 -22.52 -21.09
CA ILE A 591 -11.85 -22.34 -22.30
C ILE A 591 -10.42 -22.07 -21.87
N LYS A 592 -9.47 -22.90 -22.31
CA LYS A 592 -8.08 -22.81 -21.88
C LYS A 592 -7.14 -22.70 -23.06
N PHE A 593 -6.25 -21.71 -23.03
CA PHE A 593 -5.20 -21.49 -24.02
C PHE A 593 -3.82 -21.71 -23.39
N GLU A 594 -3.12 -22.74 -23.84
CA GLU A 594 -1.80 -23.14 -23.37
C GLU A 594 -0.80 -23.28 -24.54
N GLY A 595 0.37 -22.64 -24.43
CA GLY A 595 1.54 -22.86 -25.29
C GLY A 595 1.38 -22.68 -26.81
N GLY A 596 2.49 -22.82 -27.54
CA GLY A 596 2.56 -23.18 -28.97
C GLY A 596 2.21 -22.13 -30.03
N ASN A 597 1.14 -21.35 -29.86
CA ASN A 597 0.70 -20.36 -30.84
C ASN A 597 0.50 -19.00 -30.17
N ASN A 598 1.25 -17.99 -30.62
CA ASN A 598 1.18 -16.61 -30.10
C ASN A 598 0.21 -15.72 -30.87
N GLU A 599 -0.40 -16.23 -31.95
CA GLU A 599 -1.37 -15.43 -32.72
C GLU A 599 -2.55 -15.01 -31.84
N PRO A 600 -3.04 -13.76 -32.01
CA PRO A 600 -4.24 -13.28 -31.35
C PRO A 600 -5.44 -14.19 -31.63
N VAL A 601 -6.34 -14.29 -30.66
CA VAL A 601 -7.57 -15.09 -30.77
C VAL A 601 -8.77 -14.18 -30.60
N ASP A 602 -9.63 -14.13 -31.61
CA ASP A 602 -10.97 -13.56 -31.46
C ASP A 602 -11.87 -14.54 -30.71
N LEU A 603 -12.23 -14.18 -29.48
CA LEU A 603 -13.01 -15.03 -28.59
C LEU A 603 -14.42 -15.30 -29.10
N VAL A 604 -15.04 -14.34 -29.80
CA VAL A 604 -16.40 -14.51 -30.33
C VAL A 604 -16.39 -15.57 -31.41
N GLN A 605 -15.48 -15.41 -32.37
CA GLN A 605 -15.31 -16.38 -33.45
C GLN A 605 -14.90 -17.76 -32.90
N TYR A 606 -13.98 -17.80 -31.94
CA TYR A 606 -13.56 -19.05 -31.32
C TYR A 606 -14.72 -19.77 -30.64
N ILE A 607 -15.58 -19.05 -29.90
CA ILE A 607 -16.75 -19.65 -29.24
C ILE A 607 -17.75 -20.18 -30.27
N GLU A 608 -18.05 -19.40 -31.31
CA GLU A 608 -18.95 -19.82 -32.39
C GLU A 608 -18.47 -21.08 -33.14
N ASP A 609 -17.16 -21.19 -33.37
CA ASP A 609 -16.57 -22.31 -34.11
C ASP A 609 -16.50 -23.61 -33.29
N ASN A 610 -16.42 -23.50 -31.95
CA ASN A 610 -16.12 -24.65 -31.07
C ASN A 610 -17.27 -25.03 -30.13
N TYR A 611 -18.25 -24.15 -29.90
CA TYR A 611 -19.32 -24.37 -28.92
C TYR A 611 -20.70 -24.10 -29.51
N SER A 612 -21.69 -24.90 -29.09
CA SER A 612 -23.05 -24.82 -29.61
C SER A 612 -23.91 -23.73 -28.96
N ASP A 613 -23.56 -23.29 -27.75
CA ASP A 613 -24.27 -22.25 -27.00
C ASP A 613 -23.37 -21.05 -26.74
N THR A 614 -23.45 -20.05 -27.62
CA THR A 614 -22.69 -18.81 -27.52
C THR A 614 -23.19 -17.87 -26.41
N SER A 615 -24.32 -18.19 -25.77
CA SER A 615 -24.88 -17.42 -24.65
C SER A 615 -24.39 -17.88 -23.27
N LYS A 616 -23.71 -19.04 -23.21
CA LYS A 616 -23.16 -19.60 -21.98
C LYS A 616 -22.08 -18.69 -21.38
N TYR A 617 -21.94 -18.74 -20.05
CA TYR A 617 -20.85 -18.08 -19.33
C TYR A 617 -19.61 -18.98 -19.30
N TYR A 618 -18.47 -18.41 -19.69
CA TYR A 618 -17.19 -19.13 -19.78
C TYR A 618 -16.15 -18.58 -18.80
N LEU A 619 -15.38 -19.48 -18.20
CA LEU A 619 -14.10 -19.15 -17.59
C LEU A 619 -13.04 -19.30 -18.68
N ILE A 620 -12.49 -18.18 -19.13
CA ILE A 620 -11.53 -18.10 -20.22
C ILE A 620 -10.14 -17.89 -19.61
N ILE A 621 -9.29 -18.89 -19.71
CA ILE A 621 -7.95 -18.92 -19.12
C ILE A 621 -6.93 -18.86 -20.25
N ASN A 622 -6.12 -17.82 -20.29
CA ASN A 622 -4.96 -17.74 -21.18
C ASN A 622 -3.66 -17.73 -20.37
N LEU A 623 -2.91 -18.83 -20.44
CA LEU A 623 -1.62 -18.97 -19.77
C LEU A 623 -0.45 -18.54 -20.65
N ASN A 624 -0.68 -18.21 -21.92
CA ASN A 624 0.34 -17.72 -22.83
C ASN A 624 0.43 -16.18 -22.76
N PRO A 625 1.51 -15.59 -22.19
CA PRO A 625 1.64 -14.14 -22.07
C PRO A 625 1.78 -13.41 -23.41
N GLU A 626 2.19 -14.12 -24.47
CA GLU A 626 2.36 -13.54 -25.80
C GLU A 626 1.08 -13.63 -26.66
N LYS A 627 0.04 -14.33 -26.19
CA LYS A 627 -1.25 -14.43 -26.87
C LYS A 627 -2.17 -13.30 -26.41
N GLU A 628 -2.72 -12.57 -27.36
CA GLU A 628 -3.76 -11.57 -27.14
C GLU A 628 -5.15 -12.20 -27.32
N LEU A 629 -6.06 -11.90 -26.40
CA LEU A 629 -7.48 -12.25 -26.51
C LEU A 629 -8.26 -11.03 -26.97
N ILE A 630 -8.98 -11.16 -28.08
CA ILE A 630 -9.72 -10.06 -28.69
C ILE A 630 -11.21 -10.38 -28.62
N ILE A 631 -12.03 -9.41 -28.25
CA ILE A 631 -13.48 -9.43 -28.42
C ILE A 631 -13.79 -8.37 -29.48
N SER A 632 -13.91 -8.80 -30.74
CA SER A 632 -13.97 -7.89 -31.88
C SER A 632 -15.36 -7.39 -32.23
N ARG A 633 -16.40 -8.09 -31.74
CA ARG A 633 -17.82 -7.82 -31.99
C ARG A 633 -18.71 -8.41 -30.89
N ASP A 634 -20.00 -8.16 -30.96
CA ASP A 634 -21.04 -8.83 -30.17
C ASP A 634 -20.73 -8.91 -28.67
N THR A 635 -20.90 -10.09 -28.06
CA THR A 635 -20.83 -10.28 -26.63
C THR A 635 -20.15 -11.59 -26.27
N VAL A 636 -19.25 -11.53 -25.29
CA VAL A 636 -18.74 -12.69 -24.56
C VAL A 636 -19.25 -12.60 -23.13
N ASN A 637 -19.72 -13.72 -22.57
CA ASN A 637 -20.17 -13.79 -21.19
C ASN A 637 -19.16 -14.61 -20.39
N GLY A 638 -18.62 -14.07 -19.29
CA GLY A 638 -17.64 -14.83 -18.52
C GLY A 638 -16.58 -14.04 -17.78
N ILE A 639 -15.62 -14.79 -17.24
CA ILE A 639 -14.43 -14.27 -16.56
C ILE A 639 -13.23 -14.57 -17.46
N ILE A 640 -12.45 -13.53 -17.78
CA ILE A 640 -11.20 -13.68 -18.51
C ILE A 640 -10.05 -13.57 -17.50
N PHE A 641 -9.32 -14.66 -17.31
CA PHE A 641 -8.02 -14.66 -16.64
C PHE A 641 -6.92 -14.81 -17.69
N THR A 642 -5.98 -13.87 -17.77
CA THR A 642 -4.91 -13.93 -18.77
C THR A 642 -3.55 -13.51 -18.20
N MET A 643 -2.52 -14.28 -18.55
CA MET A 643 -1.12 -13.90 -18.34
C MET A 643 -0.64 -12.87 -19.38
N GLY A 644 -1.43 -12.67 -20.44
CA GLY A 644 -1.18 -11.75 -21.55
C GLY A 644 -2.17 -10.59 -21.58
N LYS A 645 -2.59 -10.19 -22.79
CA LYS A 645 -3.40 -9.00 -23.05
C LYS A 645 -4.84 -9.34 -23.46
N VAL A 646 -5.79 -8.47 -23.11
CA VAL A 646 -7.17 -8.47 -23.61
C VAL A 646 -7.45 -7.18 -24.37
N THR A 647 -8.13 -7.28 -25.51
CA THR A 647 -8.67 -6.14 -26.25
C THR A 647 -10.16 -6.32 -26.46
N VAL A 648 -10.96 -5.29 -26.14
CA VAL A 648 -12.40 -5.24 -26.42
C VAL A 648 -12.65 -4.06 -27.34
N GLU A 649 -13.25 -4.31 -28.50
CA GLU A 649 -13.32 -3.29 -29.55
C GLU A 649 -14.64 -3.28 -30.33
N ASN A 650 -14.85 -2.23 -31.14
CA ASN A 650 -15.98 -2.09 -32.07
C ASN A 650 -17.37 -2.21 -31.42
N GLY A 651 -17.56 -1.69 -30.21
CA GLY A 651 -18.82 -1.78 -29.48
C GLY A 651 -19.05 -3.13 -28.79
N ALA A 652 -18.11 -4.07 -28.88
CA ALA A 652 -18.24 -5.37 -28.25
C ALA A 652 -18.34 -5.28 -26.73
N THR A 653 -18.94 -6.30 -26.12
CA THR A 653 -19.19 -6.34 -24.68
C THR A 653 -18.69 -7.62 -24.04
N LEU A 654 -17.96 -7.49 -22.94
CA LEU A 654 -17.76 -8.58 -21.98
C LEU A 654 -18.78 -8.44 -20.84
N ASN A 655 -19.70 -9.37 -20.70
CA ASN A 655 -20.55 -9.46 -19.51
C ASN A 655 -19.83 -10.32 -18.46
N GLY A 656 -19.08 -9.66 -17.58
CA GLY A 656 -18.34 -10.31 -16.50
C GLY A 656 -17.10 -9.51 -16.11
N ALA A 657 -15.95 -10.17 -15.98
CA ALA A 657 -14.75 -9.56 -15.40
C ALA A 657 -13.46 -9.94 -16.13
N ILE A 658 -12.44 -9.07 -16.02
CA ILE A 658 -11.09 -9.27 -16.55
C ILE A 658 -10.07 -9.25 -15.42
N ILE A 659 -9.22 -10.28 -15.36
CA ILE A 659 -8.02 -10.34 -14.53
C ILE A 659 -6.84 -10.56 -15.49
N ALA A 660 -6.05 -9.51 -15.75
CA ALA A 660 -5.02 -9.53 -16.79
C ALA A 660 -3.65 -9.12 -16.25
N ALA A 661 -2.62 -9.93 -16.51
CA ALA A 661 -1.26 -9.52 -16.17
C ALA A 661 -0.70 -8.55 -17.22
N GLY A 662 -0.90 -8.83 -18.50
CA GLY A 662 -0.20 -8.13 -19.57
C GLY A 662 1.27 -8.51 -19.64
N ARG A 663 2.01 -7.79 -20.49
CA ARG A 663 3.45 -8.00 -20.66
C ARG A 663 4.25 -7.11 -19.73
N GLY A 664 5.43 -7.57 -19.38
CA GLY A 664 6.28 -6.95 -18.38
C GLY A 664 7.61 -6.41 -18.89
N TYR A 665 8.32 -5.62 -18.06
CA TYR A 665 9.67 -5.18 -18.40
C TYR A 665 10.62 -6.38 -18.42
N ASP A 666 11.36 -6.55 -19.52
CA ASP A 666 12.38 -7.57 -19.67
C ASP A 666 13.72 -6.91 -20.05
N PRO A 667 14.81 -7.10 -19.29
CA PRO A 667 16.10 -6.48 -19.61
C PRO A 667 16.69 -6.84 -20.98
N ARG A 668 16.30 -7.98 -21.57
CA ARG A 668 16.78 -8.45 -22.88
C ARG A 668 15.87 -7.99 -24.02
N ASN A 669 14.55 -8.11 -23.83
CA ASN A 669 13.55 -7.85 -24.86
C ASN A 669 12.88 -6.49 -24.74
N LYS A 670 13.21 -5.71 -23.70
CA LYS A 670 12.58 -4.45 -23.27
C LYS A 670 11.18 -4.68 -22.70
N VAL A 671 10.31 -5.35 -23.47
CA VAL A 671 9.01 -5.85 -23.04
C VAL A 671 8.88 -7.32 -23.44
N GLY A 672 8.49 -8.17 -22.50
CA GLY A 672 8.25 -9.58 -22.79
C GLY A 672 7.91 -10.40 -21.56
N GLY A 673 7.35 -11.59 -21.81
CA GLY A 673 6.84 -12.45 -20.72
C GLY A 673 5.68 -11.81 -19.97
N SER A 674 5.12 -12.51 -19.00
CA SER A 674 4.02 -11.96 -18.22
C SER A 674 4.53 -10.93 -17.19
N ALA A 675 3.77 -9.87 -16.96
CA ALA A 675 4.03 -8.92 -15.86
C ALA A 675 3.90 -9.58 -14.47
N ALA A 676 3.22 -10.72 -14.36
CA ALA A 676 3.07 -11.49 -13.12
C ALA A 676 4.28 -12.38 -12.80
N GLU A 677 5.27 -12.44 -13.69
CA GLU A 677 6.42 -13.34 -13.59
C GLU A 677 7.73 -12.60 -13.27
N PHE A 678 8.79 -13.39 -13.11
CA PHE A 678 10.15 -12.90 -12.88
C PHE A 678 11.00 -13.02 -14.15
N ASP A 679 11.98 -12.14 -14.29
CA ASP A 679 12.97 -12.22 -15.35
C ASP A 679 14.02 -13.32 -15.09
N SER A 680 14.97 -13.50 -16.01
CA SER A 680 16.04 -14.50 -15.86
C SER A 680 16.98 -14.26 -14.66
N TYR A 681 16.89 -13.10 -14.02
CA TYR A 681 17.68 -12.70 -12.86
C TYR A 681 16.88 -12.75 -11.55
N GLY A 682 15.61 -13.17 -11.61
CA GLY A 682 14.73 -13.22 -10.44
C GLY A 682 14.11 -11.87 -10.06
N ASN A 683 14.15 -10.86 -10.94
CA ASN A 683 13.48 -9.59 -10.70
C ASN A 683 12.04 -9.63 -11.23
N PRO A 684 11.06 -9.00 -10.55
CA PRO A 684 9.71 -8.85 -11.08
C PRO A 684 9.70 -8.18 -12.46
N ARG A 685 8.91 -8.73 -13.38
CA ARG A 685 8.66 -8.15 -14.71
C ARG A 685 7.62 -7.03 -14.67
N LEU A 686 7.33 -6.43 -13.52
CA LEU A 686 6.29 -5.41 -13.42
C LEU A 686 6.53 -4.25 -14.41
N PRO A 687 5.48 -3.67 -15.01
CA PRO A 687 5.62 -2.66 -16.05
C PRO A 687 6.31 -1.41 -15.52
N ARG A 688 7.40 -1.01 -16.18
CA ARG A 688 8.17 0.17 -15.82
C ARG A 688 9.00 0.70 -16.98
N ILE A 689 9.27 2.00 -16.96
CA ILE A 689 10.19 2.67 -17.89
C ILE A 689 11.57 2.69 -17.27
N VAL A 690 12.56 2.11 -17.95
CA VAL A 690 13.95 2.05 -17.49
C VAL A 690 14.81 2.99 -18.33
N GLY A 691 15.15 4.15 -17.77
CA GLY A 691 15.75 5.26 -18.51
C GLY A 691 15.03 5.53 -19.85
N ASN A 692 15.80 5.50 -20.94
CA ASN A 692 15.29 5.65 -22.31
C ASN A 692 15.19 4.33 -23.09
N THR A 693 15.37 3.18 -22.42
CA THR A 693 15.56 1.88 -23.10
C THR A 693 14.29 1.39 -23.80
N ASN A 694 13.13 1.62 -23.19
CA ASN A 694 11.84 1.03 -23.54
C ASN A 694 10.71 2.08 -23.69
N VAL A 695 11.07 3.34 -23.89
CA VAL A 695 10.11 4.44 -24.10
C VAL A 695 9.19 4.19 -25.31
N GLU A 696 9.73 3.67 -26.42
CA GLU A 696 8.86 3.40 -27.59
C GLU A 696 7.87 2.26 -27.36
N ASN A 697 8.23 1.28 -26.52
CA ASN A 697 7.28 0.23 -26.16
C ASN A 697 6.09 0.81 -25.38
N PHE A 698 6.36 1.77 -24.48
CA PHE A 698 5.30 2.50 -23.79
C PHE A 698 4.45 3.34 -24.74
N ARG A 699 5.06 4.09 -25.68
CA ARG A 699 4.29 4.88 -26.66
C ARG A 699 3.39 4.02 -27.56
N ASN A 700 3.79 2.79 -27.84
CA ASN A 700 2.98 1.81 -28.56
C ASN A 700 1.94 1.09 -27.67
N TRP A 701 1.90 1.40 -26.37
CA TRP A 701 1.08 0.75 -25.36
C TRP A 701 1.33 -0.76 -25.23
N ASP A 702 2.58 -1.20 -25.42
CA ASP A 702 2.97 -2.62 -25.31
C ASP A 702 2.82 -3.18 -23.88
N TYR A 703 2.74 -2.30 -22.88
CA TYR A 703 2.47 -2.63 -21.48
C TYR A 703 0.97 -2.68 -21.12
N ALA A 704 0.09 -2.32 -22.04
CA ALA A 704 -1.35 -2.44 -21.80
C ALA A 704 -1.74 -3.90 -21.66
N ALA A 705 -2.33 -4.27 -20.52
CA ALA A 705 -2.94 -5.58 -20.35
C ALA A 705 -4.40 -5.59 -20.79
N VAL A 706 -5.06 -4.43 -20.74
CA VAL A 706 -6.45 -4.25 -21.18
C VAL A 706 -6.52 -3.04 -22.10
N VAL A 707 -7.04 -3.26 -23.31
CA VAL A 707 -7.28 -2.20 -24.28
C VAL A 707 -8.77 -2.15 -24.62
N LEU A 708 -9.36 -0.97 -24.52
CA LEU A 708 -10.73 -0.71 -24.93
C LEU A 708 -10.73 0.23 -26.13
N ASN A 709 -11.29 -0.21 -27.25
CA ASN A 709 -11.45 0.61 -28.45
C ASN A 709 -12.94 0.68 -28.81
N SER A 710 -13.65 1.57 -28.11
CA SER A 710 -15.12 1.54 -28.00
C SER A 710 -15.66 0.19 -27.47
N GLY A 711 -14.92 -0.45 -26.56
CA GLY A 711 -15.30 -1.73 -25.95
C GLY A 711 -15.98 -1.56 -24.59
N ASN A 712 -16.78 -2.53 -24.19
CA ASN A 712 -17.54 -2.49 -22.93
C ASN A 712 -17.24 -3.69 -22.02
N VAL A 713 -17.18 -3.46 -20.71
CA VAL A 713 -17.11 -4.50 -19.68
C VAL A 713 -18.22 -4.25 -18.67
N ILE A 714 -19.14 -5.20 -18.52
CA ILE A 714 -20.30 -5.08 -17.65
C ILE A 714 -20.21 -6.12 -16.54
N PHE A 715 -19.81 -5.68 -15.34
CA PHE A 715 -19.69 -6.55 -14.17
C PHE A 715 -20.96 -6.47 -13.31
N PRO A 716 -21.74 -7.56 -13.17
CA PRO A 716 -22.97 -7.54 -12.39
C PRO A 716 -22.74 -7.59 -10.87
N GLY A 717 -21.49 -7.67 -10.42
CA GLY A 717 -21.13 -8.03 -9.05
C GLY A 717 -20.76 -9.51 -8.93
N ARG A 718 -19.92 -9.81 -7.93
CA ARG A 718 -19.31 -11.14 -7.72
C ARG A 718 -20.32 -12.28 -7.70
N GLU A 719 -21.26 -12.22 -6.76
CA GLU A 719 -22.19 -13.32 -6.54
C GLU A 719 -23.17 -13.49 -7.71
N GLU A 720 -23.66 -12.37 -8.28
CA GLU A 720 -24.50 -12.44 -9.47
C GLU A 720 -23.74 -13.04 -10.66
N LEU A 721 -22.46 -12.67 -10.86
CA LEU A 721 -21.64 -13.24 -11.92
C LEU A 721 -21.42 -14.75 -11.72
N PHE A 722 -21.07 -15.18 -10.51
CA PHE A 722 -20.85 -16.60 -10.22
C PHE A 722 -22.13 -17.42 -10.37
N ASP A 723 -23.29 -16.87 -10.01
CA ASP A 723 -24.58 -17.53 -10.20
C ASP A 723 -24.96 -17.73 -11.69
N ARG A 724 -24.31 -17.01 -12.63
CA ARG A 724 -24.46 -17.26 -14.07
C ARG A 724 -23.74 -18.54 -14.53
N PHE A 725 -22.77 -19.03 -13.77
CA PHE A 725 -22.12 -20.33 -14.02
C PHE A 725 -22.97 -21.47 -13.46
N THR A 726 -23.89 -21.95 -14.28
CA THR A 726 -24.92 -22.93 -13.89
C THR A 726 -24.49 -24.40 -14.05
N GLU A 727 -23.29 -24.66 -14.56
CA GLU A 727 -22.79 -26.01 -14.81
C GLU A 727 -22.56 -26.77 -13.49
N GLU A 728 -22.98 -28.04 -13.46
CA GLU A 728 -22.84 -28.94 -12.32
C GLU A 728 -22.40 -30.32 -12.82
N VAL A 729 -21.31 -30.85 -12.26
CA VAL A 729 -20.74 -32.15 -12.61
C VAL A 729 -20.49 -32.94 -11.34
N ASP A 730 -21.04 -34.16 -11.26
CA ASP A 730 -20.94 -35.05 -10.10
C ASP A 730 -21.42 -34.42 -8.77
N GLY A 731 -22.42 -33.55 -8.83
CA GLY A 731 -22.99 -32.87 -7.66
C GLY A 731 -22.16 -31.69 -7.15
N ILE A 732 -21.12 -31.28 -7.88
CA ILE A 732 -20.31 -30.09 -7.60
C ILE A 732 -20.70 -29.01 -8.59
N LYS A 733 -21.04 -27.81 -8.09
CA LYS A 733 -21.33 -26.65 -8.95
C LYS A 733 -20.04 -25.94 -9.32
N PHE A 734 -19.92 -25.55 -10.59
CA PHE A 734 -18.75 -24.82 -11.04
C PHE A 734 -18.57 -23.47 -10.32
N SER A 735 -19.69 -22.82 -9.97
CA SER A 735 -19.68 -21.57 -9.22
C SER A 735 -19.10 -21.70 -7.80
N ASP A 736 -19.18 -22.87 -7.16
CA ASP A 736 -18.55 -23.11 -5.85
C ASP A 736 -17.01 -23.21 -5.98
N ILE A 737 -16.52 -23.75 -7.10
CA ILE A 737 -15.08 -23.77 -7.42
C ILE A 737 -14.57 -22.33 -7.59
N LEU A 738 -15.29 -21.52 -8.38
CA LEU A 738 -14.93 -20.12 -8.59
C LEU A 738 -14.88 -19.33 -7.28
N ARG A 739 -15.86 -19.52 -6.38
CA ARG A 739 -15.90 -18.89 -5.05
C ARG A 739 -14.71 -19.26 -4.16
N GLY A 740 -14.15 -20.45 -4.34
CA GLY A 740 -12.97 -20.90 -3.60
C GLY A 740 -11.66 -20.30 -4.11
N ILE A 741 -11.62 -19.82 -5.35
CA ILE A 741 -10.40 -19.33 -6.00
C ILE A 741 -10.35 -17.81 -6.07
N LEU A 742 -11.45 -17.22 -6.57
CA LEU A 742 -11.59 -15.83 -6.96
C LEU A 742 -12.43 -15.06 -5.97
#